data_AF-A0A2G2Z2F6-F1
#
_entry.id   AF-A0A2G2Z2F6-F1
#
_cell.length_a   1.000
_cell.length_b   1.000
_cell.length_c   1.000
_cell.angle_alpha   90.00
_cell.angle_beta   90.00
_cell.angle_gamma   90.00
#
_symmetry.space_group_name_H-M   'P 1'
#
loop_
_entity.id
_entity.type
_entity.pdbx_description
1 polymer ?
#
loop_
_entity_poly.entity_id
_entity_poly.type
_entity_poly.pdbx_seq_one_letter_code
_entity_poly.pdbx_strand_id
1 'polypeptide(L)'
;MFGNGVVGILSETTNKWERRAPLTPSHCARLLHGGRGKTGVSRIILQPSTKRIHHDALYEDVGCEISEDLSGCGLILGIKQPKLEMILPDRAYAFFSHTHKAQKENMPLLDKILAERASLFDYELIVEDTGKRLLAFGSFAGRAGMIDFLRGLGLWYLNHGYSTPFLSLGSSYMYSSLAAAKAAVISVGEEIATMGLPMGICPLVFVFSGCGNVSHGAQEIFKLLPHSFVDPTKLPKLHEMARDLTQSKHPSKRIFQVYGCVTTSQDMVEHSNPSKPFNKADYYAHPEQYKPAFHEKIAPYASVIVNCMYWERRFPRLLTTKQIQDLMGNGCPLVGICDITCDVGGSIEFINQTTSIDSPFFRYEPSNDSYHYDLEGEGVVCSAVDILPTEFAKEASQHFGDILSHFTGSLASFRNLEELPSHLKRACIAHYGGLTQLYEYIPRMRKSDLHDPSIVLSNSSANGRKYTVLVSLSGHLFDKFLINEALDIIEAAGGSFHLVKCQVGQITSALSYSELEVGAEDKAVLDKIVDSLTSLANSSNSLGSQDKENNISLKVGVFQETIMDEKCDAKVLILGAGRVCRPAAKLLGSIGSMPPNKWLKSSITADFEEQNCVQVIVGSLYLKDAEKYRLLKVFQMQKQFSLTLQITSLFLVASH
;
A
#
# COMPACT_ATOMS: atom_id res chain seq x y z
N MET A 1 28.22 10.61 21.38
CA MET A 1 27.46 10.20 22.59
C MET A 1 26.91 8.77 22.50
N PHE A 2 26.92 8.15 21.30
CA PHE A 2 26.59 6.75 21.07
C PHE A 2 27.31 5.77 22.01
N GLY A 3 26.65 4.66 22.33
CA GLY A 3 27.22 3.57 23.12
C GLY A 3 27.36 3.85 24.63
N ASN A 4 26.71 4.90 25.14
CA ASN A 4 26.73 5.24 26.56
C ASN A 4 25.85 4.32 27.43
N GLY A 5 25.03 3.47 26.81
CA GLY A 5 24.11 2.54 27.48
C GLY A 5 22.87 3.20 28.10
N VAL A 6 22.67 4.51 27.89
CA VAL A 6 21.50 5.23 28.41
C VAL A 6 20.41 5.22 27.34
N VAL A 7 19.25 4.67 27.69
CA VAL A 7 18.11 4.52 26.78
C VAL A 7 17.04 5.56 27.13
N GLY A 8 16.62 6.33 26.14
CA GLY A 8 15.47 7.23 26.19
C GLY A 8 14.21 6.54 25.65
N ILE A 9 13.04 6.82 26.22
CA ILE A 9 11.74 6.44 25.66
C ILE A 9 10.89 7.68 25.47
N LEU A 10 10.43 7.89 24.24
CA LEU A 10 9.62 9.05 23.87
C LEU A 10 8.21 8.99 24.46
N SER A 11 7.59 10.16 24.56
CA SER A 11 6.14 10.29 24.72
C SER A 11 5.50 10.37 23.34
N GLU A 12 4.71 9.36 22.93
CA GLU A 12 4.13 9.28 21.59
C GLU A 12 3.19 10.46 21.30
N THR A 13 3.34 11.13 20.17
CA THR A 13 2.53 12.32 19.81
C THR A 13 1.64 12.15 18.58
N THR A 14 1.71 11.01 17.88
CA THR A 14 1.11 10.85 16.54
C THR A 14 -0.41 11.04 16.52
N ASN A 15 -1.13 10.41 17.45
CA ASN A 15 -2.58 10.57 17.60
C ASN A 15 -3.02 10.23 19.04
N LYS A 16 -4.31 10.41 19.34
CA LYS A 16 -4.87 10.15 20.67
C LYS A 16 -4.93 8.67 21.05
N TRP A 17 -4.99 7.79 20.06
CA TRP A 17 -5.11 6.33 20.24
C TRP A 17 -3.76 5.65 20.46
N GLU A 18 -2.67 6.24 19.99
CA GLU A 18 -1.31 5.73 20.18
C GLU A 18 -0.88 5.88 21.64
N ARG A 19 -1.22 4.85 22.43
CA ARG A 19 -0.90 4.71 23.86
C ARG A 19 0.16 3.64 24.10
N ARG A 20 0.66 2.98 23.04
CA ARG A 20 1.66 1.93 23.17
C ARG A 20 3.00 2.50 23.60
N ALA A 21 3.88 1.63 24.07
CA ALA A 21 5.26 1.95 24.39
C ALA A 21 6.19 0.88 23.79
N PRO A 22 7.41 1.25 23.37
CA PRO A 22 8.38 0.29 22.82
C PRO A 22 8.85 -0.72 23.88
N LEU A 23 8.91 -0.31 25.14
CA LEU A 23 9.25 -1.15 26.29
C LEU A 23 8.24 -0.93 27.41
N THR A 24 7.87 -2.01 28.09
CA THR A 24 6.98 -1.98 29.26
C THR A 24 7.80 -1.95 30.55
N PRO A 25 7.22 -1.63 31.71
CA PRO A 25 7.95 -1.66 32.99
C PRO A 25 8.67 -2.99 33.25
N SER A 26 8.05 -4.12 32.86
CA SER A 26 8.67 -5.43 33.03
C SER A 26 9.93 -5.61 32.16
N HIS A 27 9.95 -5.02 30.95
CA HIS A 27 11.13 -5.01 30.09
C HIS A 27 12.24 -4.15 30.68
N CYS A 28 11.89 -2.95 31.13
CA CYS A 28 12.82 -2.02 31.75
C CYS A 28 13.48 -2.63 32.99
N ALA A 29 12.69 -3.27 33.87
CA ALA A 29 13.19 -3.99 35.04
C ALA A 29 14.23 -5.05 34.65
N ARG A 30 13.94 -5.88 33.64
CA ARG A 30 14.86 -6.92 33.15
C ARG A 30 16.16 -6.33 32.60
N LEU A 31 16.06 -5.27 31.81
CA LEU A 31 17.21 -4.60 31.21
C LEU A 31 18.11 -3.93 32.27
N LEU A 32 17.52 -3.30 33.28
CA LEU A 32 18.25 -2.64 34.36
C LEU A 32 18.86 -3.65 35.35
N HIS A 33 18.12 -4.69 35.74
CA HIS A 33 18.59 -5.68 36.72
C HIS A 33 19.79 -6.49 36.22
N GLY A 34 19.89 -6.75 34.92
CA GLY A 34 21.07 -7.42 34.36
C GLY A 34 22.34 -6.57 34.42
N GLY A 35 22.20 -5.24 34.53
CA GLY A 35 23.28 -4.26 34.58
C GLY A 35 24.02 -4.12 33.24
N ARG A 36 24.72 -2.99 33.08
CA ARG A 36 25.43 -2.64 31.83
C ARG A 36 26.35 -3.75 31.31
N GLY A 37 27.01 -4.48 32.22
CA GLY A 37 27.94 -5.56 31.86
C GLY A 37 27.29 -6.76 31.17
N LYS A 38 25.99 -6.99 31.35
CA LYS A 38 25.25 -8.10 30.70
C LYS A 38 24.27 -7.62 29.65
N THR A 39 23.57 -6.50 29.90
CA THR A 39 22.48 -6.04 29.04
C THR A 39 22.88 -4.88 28.13
N GLY A 40 24.06 -4.27 28.33
CA GLY A 40 24.45 -3.05 27.61
C GLY A 40 23.71 -1.79 28.08
N VAL A 41 22.69 -1.91 28.93
CA VAL A 41 21.86 -0.81 29.42
C VAL A 41 22.31 -0.39 30.82
N SER A 42 22.56 0.90 31.01
CA SER A 42 22.99 1.49 32.28
C SER A 42 21.86 2.25 32.99
N ARG A 43 21.06 3.01 32.22
CA ARG A 43 19.95 3.83 32.71
C ARG A 43 18.84 3.84 31.66
N ILE A 44 17.60 4.01 32.11
CA ILE A 44 16.45 4.22 31.23
C ILE A 44 15.75 5.50 31.68
N ILE A 45 15.60 6.44 30.75
CA ILE A 45 14.96 7.74 30.95
C ILE A 45 13.71 7.79 30.06
N LEU A 46 12.56 8.14 30.63
CA LEU A 46 11.31 8.26 29.88
C LEU A 46 10.84 9.71 29.90
N GLN A 47 10.37 10.18 28.75
CA GLN A 47 9.57 11.40 28.74
C GLN A 47 8.26 11.17 29.50
N PRO A 48 7.82 12.14 30.32
CA PRO A 48 6.52 12.10 30.97
C PRO A 48 5.40 11.85 29.96
N SER A 49 4.43 11.01 30.33
CA SER A 49 3.28 10.77 29.46
C SER A 49 2.00 10.51 30.23
N THR A 50 1.03 11.40 30.07
CA THR A 50 -0.33 11.22 30.58
C THR A 50 -1.17 10.27 29.72
N LYS A 51 -0.69 9.91 28.52
CA LYS A 51 -1.42 9.10 27.54
C LYS A 51 -0.96 7.63 27.51
N ARG A 52 0.31 7.36 27.78
CA ARG A 52 0.91 6.01 27.71
C ARG A 52 0.11 5.00 28.54
N ILE A 53 -0.07 3.79 28.02
CA ILE A 53 -0.87 2.74 28.65
C ILE A 53 -0.27 2.23 29.97
N HIS A 54 1.05 2.39 30.14
CA HIS A 54 1.76 2.17 31.38
C HIS A 54 2.15 3.53 31.96
N HIS A 55 1.67 3.83 33.17
CA HIS A 55 1.92 5.10 33.85
C HIS A 55 3.38 5.25 34.25
N ASP A 56 3.86 6.50 34.32
CA ASP A 56 5.23 6.86 34.68
C ASP A 56 5.67 6.24 36.02
N ALA A 57 4.80 6.26 37.03
CA ALA A 57 5.06 5.64 38.34
C ALA A 57 5.46 4.15 38.24
N LEU A 58 4.87 3.39 37.30
CA LEU A 58 5.22 1.98 37.11
C LEU A 58 6.64 1.80 36.58
N TYR A 59 7.16 2.78 35.83
CA TYR A 59 8.54 2.79 35.36
C TYR A 59 9.50 3.23 36.47
N GLU A 60 9.11 4.23 37.28
CA GLU A 60 9.88 4.65 38.46
C GLU A 60 10.07 3.49 39.45
N ASP A 61 9.01 2.72 39.72
CA ASP A 61 9.04 1.55 40.61
C ASP A 61 10.06 0.48 40.18
N VAL A 62 10.42 0.42 38.90
CA VAL A 62 11.42 -0.52 38.35
C VAL A 62 12.79 0.12 38.13
N GLY A 63 12.99 1.36 38.61
CA GLY A 63 14.26 2.08 38.58
C GLY A 63 14.52 2.90 37.32
N CYS A 64 13.49 3.20 36.53
CA CYS A 64 13.61 4.19 35.45
C CYS A 64 13.52 5.62 35.98
N GLU A 65 14.04 6.56 35.20
CA GLU A 65 13.97 8.00 35.49
C GLU A 65 12.94 8.67 34.59
N ILE A 66 12.18 9.63 35.12
CA ILE A 66 11.21 10.42 34.36
C ILE A 66 11.79 11.81 34.12
N SER A 67 11.94 12.22 32.86
CA SER A 67 12.52 13.49 32.46
C SER A 67 12.08 13.89 31.05
N GLU A 68 11.68 15.14 30.86
CA GLU A 68 11.45 15.71 29.52
C GLU A 68 12.73 15.74 28.68
N ASP A 69 13.87 15.95 29.34
CA ASP A 69 15.17 16.00 28.69
C ASP A 69 15.74 14.59 28.47
N LEU A 70 15.89 14.23 27.20
CA LEU A 70 16.55 13.00 26.74
C LEU A 70 17.97 13.25 26.23
N SER A 71 18.54 14.45 26.41
CA SER A 71 19.86 14.82 25.90
C SER A 71 20.97 13.91 26.40
N GLY A 72 20.83 13.30 27.59
CA GLY A 72 21.80 12.33 28.13
C GLY A 72 21.72 10.92 27.53
N CYS A 73 20.70 10.62 26.72
CA CYS A 73 20.51 9.28 26.15
C CYS A 73 21.46 9.03 24.97
N GLY A 74 21.92 7.79 24.79
CA GLY A 74 22.65 7.38 23.57
C GLY A 74 21.72 6.80 22.51
N LEU A 75 20.67 6.11 22.96
CA LEU A 75 19.59 5.53 22.16
C LEU A 75 18.26 6.11 22.61
N ILE A 76 17.37 6.45 21.69
CA ILE A 76 16.01 6.93 21.95
C ILE A 76 15.03 6.03 21.19
N LEU A 77 14.05 5.50 21.89
CA LEU A 77 13.05 4.56 21.38
C LEU A 77 11.68 5.24 21.28
N GLY A 78 10.94 4.92 20.21
CA GLY A 78 9.53 5.26 20.04
C GLY A 78 8.83 4.17 19.22
N ILE A 79 7.51 4.12 19.27
CA ILE A 79 6.71 3.28 18.36
C ILE A 79 6.58 3.98 17.00
N LYS A 80 6.15 5.25 17.00
CA LYS A 80 5.96 6.06 15.80
C LYS A 80 7.02 7.15 15.69
N GLN A 81 7.03 7.80 14.52
CA GLN A 81 7.94 8.90 14.25
C GLN A 81 7.69 10.08 15.21
N PRO A 82 8.75 10.60 15.86
CA PRO A 82 8.65 11.81 16.67
C PRO A 82 8.50 13.06 15.79
N LYS A 83 8.12 14.18 16.40
CA LYS A 83 8.14 15.48 15.72
C LYS A 83 9.58 15.91 15.42
N LEU A 84 9.76 16.75 14.40
CA LEU A 84 11.10 17.15 13.93
C LEU A 84 11.91 17.85 15.02
N GLU A 85 11.26 18.67 15.86
CA GLU A 85 11.88 19.39 16.98
C GLU A 85 12.37 18.46 18.11
N MET A 86 11.91 17.21 18.14
CA MET A 86 12.32 16.21 19.14
C MET A 86 13.58 15.43 18.70
N ILE A 87 14.07 15.66 17.47
CA ILE A 87 15.31 15.06 16.99
C ILE A 87 16.51 15.83 17.54
N LEU A 88 17.27 15.15 18.39
CA LEU A 88 18.46 15.67 19.07
C LEU A 88 19.74 15.28 18.32
N PRO A 89 20.78 16.13 18.36
CA PRO A 89 22.04 15.88 17.68
C PRO A 89 22.80 14.70 18.27
N ASP A 90 23.47 13.93 17.42
CA ASP A 90 24.38 12.83 17.79
C ASP A 90 23.74 11.75 18.69
N ARG A 91 22.50 11.35 18.38
CA ARG A 91 21.73 10.29 19.07
C ARG A 91 21.33 9.17 18.12
N ALA A 92 21.17 7.96 18.64
CA ALA A 92 20.52 6.88 17.89
C ALA A 92 19.02 6.87 18.18
N TYR A 93 18.21 6.68 17.15
CA TYR A 93 16.76 6.55 17.23
C TYR A 93 16.33 5.20 16.68
N ALA A 94 15.33 4.57 17.31
CA ALA A 94 14.66 3.41 16.74
C ALA A 94 13.14 3.55 16.85
N PHE A 95 12.45 3.49 15.71
CA PHE A 95 10.99 3.58 15.58
C PHE A 95 10.56 3.14 14.16
N PHE A 96 9.26 2.98 13.91
CA PHE A 96 8.75 2.82 12.53
C PHE A 96 8.85 4.15 11.80
N SER A 97 9.94 4.35 11.04
CA SER A 97 10.21 5.64 10.42
C SER A 97 9.44 5.86 9.14
N HIS A 98 9.11 4.77 8.43
CA HIS A 98 8.48 4.82 7.11
C HIS A 98 9.26 5.73 6.15
N THR A 99 10.60 5.65 6.19
CA THR A 99 11.52 6.47 5.37
C THR A 99 12.34 5.67 4.36
N HIS A 100 12.64 4.40 4.63
CA HIS A 100 13.56 3.63 3.77
C HIS A 100 13.07 3.57 2.32
N LYS A 101 11.77 3.43 2.19
CA LYS A 101 10.98 3.39 0.97
C LYS A 101 10.88 4.75 0.24
N ALA A 102 11.65 5.77 0.62
CA ALA A 102 11.70 7.09 -0.01
C ALA A 102 10.34 7.83 -0.09
N GLN A 103 9.42 7.56 0.85
CA GLN A 103 8.10 8.19 0.86
C GLN A 103 8.21 9.69 1.13
N LYS A 104 7.70 10.51 0.20
CA LYS A 104 7.75 11.98 0.24
C LYS A 104 7.35 12.58 1.58
N GLU A 105 6.30 12.04 2.20
CA GLU A 105 5.73 12.52 3.47
C GLU A 105 6.73 12.47 4.63
N ASN A 106 7.60 11.45 4.68
CA ASN A 106 8.55 11.25 5.79
C ASN A 106 9.98 11.69 5.44
N MET A 107 10.23 12.20 4.24
CA MET A 107 11.56 12.71 3.88
C MET A 107 12.04 13.89 4.76
N PRO A 108 11.18 14.84 5.19
CA PRO A 108 11.60 15.88 6.14
C PRO A 108 12.16 15.33 7.46
N LEU A 109 11.65 14.19 7.93
CA LEU A 109 12.18 13.50 9.11
C LEU A 109 13.58 12.97 8.84
N LEU A 110 13.79 12.32 7.70
CA LEU A 110 15.10 11.81 7.32
C LEU A 110 16.13 12.94 7.15
N ASP A 111 15.72 14.07 6.55
CA ASP A 111 16.58 15.25 6.43
C ASP A 111 17.01 15.79 7.79
N LYS A 112 16.07 15.87 8.74
CA LYS A 112 16.36 16.28 10.10
C LYS A 112 17.32 15.32 10.80
N ILE A 113 17.12 14.01 10.65
CA ILE A 113 18.02 12.97 11.18
C ILE A 113 19.45 13.15 10.65
N LEU A 114 19.59 13.39 9.34
CA LEU A 114 20.89 13.60 8.71
C LEU A 114 21.55 14.90 9.18
N ALA A 115 20.80 16.00 9.23
CA ALA A 115 21.30 17.30 9.67
C ALA A 115 21.82 17.27 11.13
N GLU A 116 21.12 16.54 12.00
CA GLU A 116 21.47 16.37 13.42
C GLU A 116 22.54 15.29 13.64
N ARG A 117 23.08 14.69 12.56
CA ARG A 117 24.04 13.58 12.63
C ARG A 117 23.55 12.42 13.50
N ALA A 118 22.23 12.26 13.59
CA ALA A 118 21.60 11.18 14.31
C ALA A 118 21.76 9.86 13.54
N SER A 119 21.56 8.75 14.25
CA SER A 119 21.42 7.43 13.64
C SER A 119 19.96 7.00 13.67
N LEU A 120 19.48 6.35 12.62
CA LEU A 120 18.08 5.92 12.52
C LEU A 120 18.01 4.42 12.24
N PHE A 121 17.36 3.68 13.14
CA PHE A 121 17.06 2.26 13.00
C PHE A 121 15.57 2.08 12.77
N ASP A 122 15.17 1.52 11.63
CA ASP A 122 13.77 1.25 11.33
C ASP A 122 13.40 -0.16 11.76
N TYR A 123 12.42 -0.27 12.66
CA TYR A 123 11.92 -1.57 13.14
C TYR A 123 11.36 -2.45 12.04
N GLU A 124 10.89 -1.85 10.94
CA GLU A 124 10.40 -2.60 9.78
C GLU A 124 11.51 -3.46 9.15
N LEU A 125 12.77 -3.02 9.27
CA LEU A 125 13.93 -3.61 8.62
C LEU A 125 14.69 -4.58 9.54
N ILE A 126 14.19 -4.81 10.75
CA ILE A 126 14.67 -5.86 11.66
C ILE A 126 14.00 -7.17 11.28
N VAL A 127 14.67 -7.90 10.37
CA VAL A 127 14.22 -9.16 9.78
C VAL A 127 15.21 -10.29 10.09
N GLU A 128 14.70 -11.51 10.23
CA GLU A 128 15.53 -12.73 10.28
C GLU A 128 16.18 -13.00 8.92
N ASP A 129 17.16 -13.92 8.88
CA ASP A 129 17.81 -14.34 7.63
C ASP A 129 16.82 -14.97 6.63
N THR A 130 15.71 -15.53 7.13
CA THR A 130 14.57 -16.02 6.35
C THR A 130 13.72 -14.91 5.73
N GLY A 131 14.01 -13.64 6.02
CA GLY A 131 13.22 -12.48 5.60
C GLY A 131 11.99 -12.20 6.48
N LYS A 132 11.74 -13.02 7.51
CA LYS A 132 10.63 -12.82 8.44
C LYS A 132 10.88 -11.62 9.33
N ARG A 133 9.95 -10.66 9.31
CA ARG A 133 9.97 -9.50 10.21
C ARG A 133 9.74 -9.91 11.66
N LEU A 134 10.60 -9.42 12.54
CA LEU A 134 10.55 -9.74 13.97
C LEU A 134 9.58 -8.82 14.73
N LEU A 135 9.59 -7.52 14.43
CA LEU A 135 8.81 -6.51 15.15
C LEU A 135 7.56 -6.10 14.39
N ALA A 136 6.42 -6.73 14.70
CA ALA A 136 5.14 -6.45 14.03
C ALA A 136 3.94 -6.59 14.99
N PHE A 137 2.80 -6.02 14.61
CA PHE A 137 1.56 -6.01 15.42
C PHE A 137 0.39 -6.80 14.80
N GLY A 138 0.65 -7.60 13.76
CA GLY A 138 -0.40 -8.18 12.91
C GLY A 138 -1.48 -8.95 13.69
N SER A 139 -1.12 -9.78 14.66
CA SER A 139 -2.10 -10.55 15.44
C SER A 139 -3.06 -9.66 16.25
N PHE A 140 -2.60 -8.50 16.72
CA PHE A 140 -3.46 -7.56 17.44
C PHE A 140 -4.39 -6.79 16.51
N ALA A 141 -3.94 -6.46 15.29
CA ALA A 141 -4.83 -5.91 14.27
C ALA A 141 -5.96 -6.88 13.94
N GLY A 142 -5.64 -8.16 13.76
CA GLY A 142 -6.62 -9.23 13.54
C GLY A 142 -7.65 -9.35 14.67
N ARG A 143 -7.18 -9.37 15.92
CA ARG A 143 -8.05 -9.48 17.10
C ARG A 143 -8.98 -8.29 17.24
N ALA A 144 -8.42 -7.07 17.19
CA ALA A 144 -9.23 -5.86 17.31
C ALA A 144 -10.23 -5.74 16.16
N GLY A 145 -9.75 -5.86 14.91
CA GLY A 145 -10.60 -5.79 13.73
C GLY A 145 -11.77 -6.77 13.77
N MET A 146 -11.55 -8.01 14.22
CA MET A 146 -12.64 -8.99 14.35
C MET A 146 -13.65 -8.60 15.46
N ILE A 147 -13.18 -8.16 16.64
CA ILE A 147 -14.07 -7.77 17.75
C ILE A 147 -14.92 -6.55 17.34
N ASP A 148 -14.27 -5.52 16.80
CA ASP A 148 -14.95 -4.32 16.35
C ASP A 148 -15.93 -4.64 15.24
N PHE A 149 -15.56 -5.49 14.28
CA PHE A 149 -16.48 -5.87 13.22
C PHE A 149 -17.69 -6.69 13.70
N LEU A 150 -17.52 -7.58 14.69
CA LEU A 150 -18.66 -8.26 15.32
C LEU A 150 -19.62 -7.26 15.96
N ARG A 151 -19.13 -6.23 16.65
CA ARG A 151 -19.97 -5.11 17.13
C ARG A 151 -20.68 -4.43 15.95
N GLY A 152 -19.96 -4.15 14.87
CA GLY A 152 -20.52 -3.55 13.64
C GLY A 152 -21.68 -4.36 13.06
N LEU A 153 -21.54 -5.69 13.02
CA LEU A 153 -22.63 -6.60 12.62
C LEU A 153 -23.83 -6.51 13.56
N GLY A 154 -23.61 -6.37 14.87
CA GLY A 154 -24.69 -6.15 15.84
C GLY A 154 -25.53 -4.91 15.50
N LEU A 155 -24.86 -3.79 15.19
CA LEU A 155 -25.52 -2.54 14.77
C LEU A 155 -26.19 -2.67 13.41
N TRP A 156 -25.50 -3.28 12.44
CA TRP A 156 -26.03 -3.53 11.10
C TRP A 156 -27.34 -4.32 11.15
N TYR A 157 -27.34 -5.45 11.87
CA TYR A 157 -28.50 -6.30 12.00
C TYR A 157 -29.65 -5.62 12.74
N LEU A 158 -29.36 -4.80 13.75
CA LEU A 158 -30.38 -4.02 14.45
C LEU A 158 -31.13 -3.08 13.49
N ASN A 159 -30.41 -2.36 12.63
CA ASN A 159 -31.01 -1.48 11.63
C ASN A 159 -31.85 -2.23 10.58
N HIS A 160 -31.58 -3.53 10.41
CA HIS A 160 -32.32 -4.42 9.51
C HIS A 160 -33.39 -5.26 10.25
N GLY A 161 -33.76 -4.87 11.48
CA GLY A 161 -34.85 -5.48 12.24
C GLY A 161 -34.48 -6.80 12.95
N TYR A 162 -33.20 -7.14 13.02
CA TYR A 162 -32.71 -8.34 13.69
C TYR A 162 -32.02 -8.00 15.01
N SER A 163 -32.55 -8.53 16.12
CA SER A 163 -31.85 -8.54 17.40
C SER A 163 -30.93 -9.75 17.49
N THR A 164 -29.62 -9.49 17.49
CA THR A 164 -28.56 -10.51 17.56
C THR A 164 -27.68 -10.31 18.80
N PRO A 165 -27.10 -11.39 19.36
CA PRO A 165 -26.21 -11.29 20.52
C PRO A 165 -25.00 -10.36 20.32
N PHE A 166 -24.57 -10.15 19.07
CA PHE A 166 -23.48 -9.25 18.70
C PHE A 166 -23.69 -7.80 19.16
N LEU A 167 -24.95 -7.36 19.36
CA LEU A 167 -25.27 -6.01 19.85
C LEU A 167 -24.72 -5.74 21.25
N SER A 168 -24.43 -6.78 22.03
CA SER A 168 -23.86 -6.66 23.38
C SER A 168 -22.35 -6.35 23.39
N LEU A 169 -21.67 -6.41 22.24
CA LEU A 169 -20.22 -6.15 22.14
C LEU A 169 -19.92 -4.64 22.10
N GLY A 170 -19.02 -4.21 22.97
CA GLY A 170 -18.30 -2.94 22.83
C GLY A 170 -17.15 -3.05 21.82
N SER A 171 -16.63 -1.89 21.41
CA SER A 171 -15.39 -1.82 20.61
C SER A 171 -14.19 -2.30 21.41
N SER A 172 -13.13 -2.73 20.73
CA SER A 172 -11.94 -3.33 21.37
C SER A 172 -11.35 -2.42 22.44
N TYR A 173 -11.25 -1.11 22.16
CA TYR A 173 -10.71 -0.13 23.11
C TYR A 173 -11.55 0.07 24.38
N MET A 174 -12.81 -0.38 24.39
CA MET A 174 -13.73 -0.23 25.54
C MET A 174 -13.47 -1.29 26.62
N TYR A 175 -12.71 -2.34 26.30
CA TYR A 175 -12.32 -3.37 27.26
C TYR A 175 -10.99 -3.03 27.92
N SER A 176 -10.86 -3.34 29.21
CA SER A 176 -9.63 -3.09 29.97
C SER A 176 -8.43 -3.97 29.56
N SER A 177 -8.69 -5.06 28.84
CA SER A 177 -7.69 -6.03 28.38
C SER A 177 -8.23 -6.90 27.25
N LEU A 178 -7.33 -7.54 26.50
CA LEU A 178 -7.70 -8.55 25.52
C LEU A 178 -8.46 -9.72 26.18
N ALA A 179 -8.11 -10.09 27.40
CA ALA A 179 -8.81 -11.15 28.14
C ALA A 179 -10.28 -10.77 28.43
N ALA A 180 -10.54 -9.51 28.82
CA ALA A 180 -11.90 -9.03 29.04
C ALA A 180 -12.71 -8.98 27.72
N ALA A 181 -12.08 -8.53 26.63
CA ALA A 181 -12.72 -8.51 25.32
C ALA A 181 -13.08 -9.93 24.84
N LYS A 182 -12.17 -10.90 25.02
CA LYS A 182 -12.45 -12.32 24.72
C LYS A 182 -13.58 -12.87 25.58
N ALA A 183 -13.63 -12.53 26.87
CA ALA A 183 -14.71 -12.96 27.75
C ALA A 183 -16.07 -12.45 27.26
N ALA A 184 -16.14 -11.21 26.76
CA ALA A 184 -17.37 -10.68 26.16
C ALA A 184 -17.77 -11.46 24.89
N VAL A 185 -16.82 -11.79 24.01
CA VAL A 185 -17.10 -12.62 22.82
C VAL A 185 -17.53 -14.05 23.20
N ILE A 186 -16.96 -14.63 24.26
CA ILE A 186 -17.40 -15.92 24.79
C ILE A 186 -18.86 -15.84 25.25
N SER A 187 -19.24 -14.80 26.00
CA SER A 187 -20.63 -14.60 26.43
C SER A 187 -21.60 -14.50 25.24
N VAL A 188 -21.21 -13.79 24.18
CA VAL A 188 -21.96 -13.74 22.92
C VAL A 188 -22.06 -15.13 22.28
N GLY A 189 -20.96 -15.87 22.28
CA GLY A 189 -20.91 -17.24 21.76
C GLY A 189 -21.85 -18.19 22.50
N GLU A 190 -21.88 -18.13 23.84
CA GLU A 190 -22.78 -18.92 24.68
C GLU A 190 -24.25 -18.60 24.41
N GLU A 191 -24.58 -17.32 24.21
CA GLU A 191 -25.91 -16.88 23.84
C GLU A 191 -26.33 -17.43 22.46
N ILE A 192 -25.43 -17.36 21.47
CA ILE A 192 -25.65 -17.93 20.13
C ILE A 192 -25.84 -19.45 20.21
N ALA A 193 -25.05 -20.15 21.03
CA ALA A 193 -25.15 -21.60 21.19
C ALA A 193 -26.48 -22.02 21.83
N THR A 194 -26.99 -21.21 22.76
CA THR A 194 -28.21 -21.51 23.51
C THR A 194 -29.48 -21.11 22.75
N MET A 195 -29.49 -19.90 22.18
CA MET A 195 -30.69 -19.30 21.60
C MET A 195 -30.70 -19.32 20.06
N GLY A 196 -29.57 -19.56 19.41
CA GLY A 196 -29.42 -19.46 17.97
C GLY A 196 -29.51 -18.03 17.43
N LEU A 197 -29.26 -17.91 16.13
CA LEU A 197 -29.43 -16.67 15.37
C LEU A 197 -30.75 -16.69 14.59
N PRO A 198 -31.35 -15.52 14.27
CA PRO A 198 -32.52 -15.46 13.40
C PRO A 198 -32.29 -16.19 12.07
N MET A 199 -33.25 -17.00 11.62
CA MET A 199 -33.09 -17.79 10.39
C MET A 199 -32.81 -16.93 9.15
N GLY A 200 -33.36 -15.71 9.10
CA GLY A 200 -33.17 -14.79 7.97
C GLY A 200 -31.73 -14.30 7.76
N ILE A 201 -30.84 -14.50 8.74
CA ILE A 201 -29.41 -14.15 8.62
C ILE A 201 -28.50 -15.38 8.55
N CYS A 202 -29.07 -16.59 8.56
CA CYS A 202 -28.33 -17.84 8.54
C CYS A 202 -28.42 -18.52 7.16
N PRO A 203 -27.35 -19.21 6.73
CA PRO A 203 -26.07 -19.39 7.42
C PRO A 203 -25.22 -18.12 7.40
N LEU A 204 -24.53 -17.86 8.51
CA LEU A 204 -23.61 -16.74 8.63
C LEU A 204 -22.18 -17.24 8.32
N VAL A 205 -21.67 -16.88 7.15
CA VAL A 205 -20.38 -17.39 6.64
C VAL A 205 -19.33 -16.28 6.68
N PHE A 206 -18.31 -16.47 7.51
CA PHE A 206 -17.12 -15.61 7.60
C PHE A 206 -15.99 -16.18 6.74
N VAL A 207 -15.53 -15.42 5.76
CA VAL A 207 -14.40 -15.77 4.90
C VAL A 207 -13.19 -14.95 5.32
N PHE A 208 -12.13 -15.61 5.76
CA PHE A 208 -10.85 -15.00 6.11
C PHE A 208 -9.89 -15.12 4.91
N SER A 209 -9.34 -13.99 4.45
CA SER A 209 -8.33 -14.00 3.39
C SER A 209 -6.91 -14.14 3.96
N GLY A 210 -6.14 -15.09 3.42
CA GLY A 210 -4.76 -15.32 3.82
C GLY A 210 -4.58 -16.08 5.14
N CYS A 211 -3.33 -16.46 5.41
CA CYS A 211 -2.94 -17.27 6.58
C CYS A 211 -1.82 -16.59 7.40
N GLY A 212 -1.74 -15.26 7.37
CA GLY A 212 -0.75 -14.48 8.13
C GLY A 212 -1.16 -14.24 9.58
N ASN A 213 -0.33 -13.51 10.34
CA ASN A 213 -0.60 -13.15 11.75
C ASN A 213 -1.94 -12.44 11.93
N VAL A 214 -2.32 -11.57 11.00
CA VAL A 214 -3.60 -10.86 11.01
C VAL A 214 -4.78 -11.84 10.94
N SER A 215 -4.76 -12.75 9.96
CA SER A 215 -5.80 -13.78 9.80
C SER A 215 -5.89 -14.68 11.02
N HIS A 216 -4.75 -15.12 11.56
CA HIS A 216 -4.73 -15.91 12.80
C HIS A 216 -5.32 -15.15 13.99
N GLY A 217 -5.02 -13.86 14.14
CA GLY A 217 -5.59 -13.01 15.19
C GLY A 217 -7.11 -12.85 15.05
N ALA A 218 -7.62 -12.66 13.84
CA ALA A 218 -9.06 -12.57 13.60
C ALA A 218 -9.75 -13.92 13.87
N GLN A 219 -9.17 -15.02 13.39
CA GLN A 219 -9.66 -16.37 13.65
C GLN A 219 -9.65 -16.72 15.13
N GLU A 220 -8.67 -16.24 15.90
CA GLU A 220 -8.60 -16.47 17.35
C GLU A 220 -9.84 -15.92 18.07
N ILE A 221 -10.33 -14.76 17.65
CA ILE A 221 -11.57 -14.18 18.17
C ILE A 221 -12.79 -14.92 17.64
N PHE A 222 -12.84 -15.19 16.33
CA PHE A 222 -13.95 -15.92 15.73
C PHE A 222 -14.17 -17.30 16.37
N LYS A 223 -13.07 -17.98 16.73
CA LYS A 223 -13.11 -19.30 17.37
C LYS A 223 -13.79 -19.33 18.73
N LEU A 224 -14.01 -18.17 19.35
CA LEU A 224 -14.76 -18.03 20.60
C LEU A 224 -16.28 -18.07 20.39
N LEU A 225 -16.75 -17.90 19.16
CA LEU A 225 -18.13 -18.14 18.79
C LEU A 225 -18.34 -19.64 18.57
N PRO A 226 -19.55 -20.18 18.77
CA PRO A 226 -19.89 -21.51 18.29
C PRO A 226 -19.82 -21.46 16.75
N HIS A 227 -19.03 -22.33 16.13
CA HIS A 227 -18.80 -22.28 14.68
C HIS A 227 -18.44 -23.66 14.11
N SER A 228 -18.44 -23.77 12.78
CA SER A 228 -17.83 -24.87 12.05
C SER A 228 -16.93 -24.33 10.94
N PHE A 229 -15.65 -24.72 10.92
CA PHE A 229 -14.79 -24.42 9.79
C PHE A 229 -15.11 -25.33 8.60
N VAL A 230 -15.23 -24.74 7.42
CA VAL A 230 -15.48 -25.45 6.16
C VAL A 230 -14.41 -25.12 5.14
N ASP A 231 -14.15 -26.09 4.27
CA ASP A 231 -13.28 -25.91 3.11
C ASP A 231 -13.98 -25.03 2.06
N PRO A 232 -13.26 -24.14 1.34
CA PRO A 232 -13.81 -23.32 0.26
C PRO A 232 -14.70 -24.08 -0.73
N THR A 233 -14.35 -25.32 -1.08
CA THR A 233 -15.09 -26.16 -2.03
C THR A 233 -16.49 -26.58 -1.54
N LYS A 234 -16.76 -26.47 -0.23
CA LYS A 234 -18.04 -26.84 0.37
C LYS A 234 -19.04 -25.69 0.45
N LEU A 235 -18.62 -24.44 0.17
CA LEU A 235 -19.47 -23.25 0.24
C LEU A 235 -20.71 -23.33 -0.67
N PRO A 236 -20.65 -23.78 -1.94
CA PRO A 236 -21.83 -23.87 -2.79
C PRO A 236 -22.90 -24.80 -2.20
N LYS A 237 -22.49 -25.99 -1.73
CA LYS A 237 -23.40 -26.97 -1.12
C LYS A 237 -24.06 -26.44 0.15
N LEU A 238 -23.31 -25.69 0.95
CA LEU A 238 -23.84 -25.04 2.16
C LEU A 238 -24.93 -24.02 1.83
N HIS A 239 -24.70 -23.22 0.78
CA HIS A 239 -25.66 -22.24 0.30
C HIS A 239 -26.94 -22.89 -0.27
N GLU A 240 -26.81 -23.97 -1.03
CA GLU A 240 -27.97 -24.75 -1.53
C GLU A 240 -28.84 -25.27 -0.38
N MET A 241 -28.23 -25.90 0.62
CA MET A 241 -28.94 -26.41 1.79
C MET A 241 -29.68 -25.30 2.58
N ALA A 242 -29.12 -24.10 2.59
CA ALA A 242 -29.75 -22.95 3.25
C ALA A 242 -31.00 -22.45 2.54
N ARG A 243 -30.97 -22.39 1.19
CA ARG A 243 -32.13 -21.95 0.39
C ARG A 243 -33.35 -22.84 0.65
N ASP A 244 -33.14 -24.14 0.80
CA ASP A 244 -34.21 -25.10 1.12
C ASP A 244 -34.81 -24.86 2.51
N LEU A 245 -34.02 -24.41 3.49
CA LEU A 245 -34.47 -24.11 4.84
C LEU A 245 -35.26 -22.80 4.94
N THR A 246 -34.88 -21.77 4.17
CA THR A 246 -35.56 -20.46 4.16
C THR A 246 -36.98 -20.48 3.58
N GLN A 247 -37.37 -21.57 2.89
CA GLN A 247 -38.75 -21.81 2.45
C GLN A 247 -39.68 -22.36 3.57
N SER A 248 -39.16 -22.48 4.80
CA SER A 248 -39.92 -22.94 5.96
C SER A 248 -40.94 -21.91 6.46
N LYS A 249 -42.14 -22.37 6.87
CA LYS A 249 -43.28 -21.55 7.34
C LYS A 249 -43.09 -20.87 8.71
N HIS A 250 -41.90 -20.85 9.29
CA HIS A 250 -41.64 -20.34 10.64
C HIS A 250 -40.55 -19.24 10.66
N PRO A 251 -40.88 -17.99 10.31
CA PRO A 251 -39.92 -16.89 10.23
C PRO A 251 -39.31 -16.50 11.59
N SER A 252 -39.95 -16.86 12.71
CA SER A 252 -39.46 -16.59 14.07
C SER A 252 -38.49 -17.64 14.61
N LYS A 253 -38.24 -18.73 13.88
CA LYS A 253 -37.35 -19.80 14.35
C LYS A 253 -35.90 -19.33 14.32
N ARG A 254 -35.19 -19.56 15.42
CA ARG A 254 -33.75 -19.34 15.53
C ARG A 254 -32.98 -20.63 15.29
N ILE A 255 -31.84 -20.55 14.61
CA ILE A 255 -30.99 -21.68 14.25
C ILE A 255 -29.51 -21.37 14.49
N PHE A 256 -28.72 -22.42 14.70
CA PHE A 256 -27.29 -22.30 14.86
C PHE A 256 -26.59 -22.70 13.55
N GLN A 257 -26.12 -21.71 12.79
CA GLN A 257 -25.43 -21.90 11.52
C GLN A 257 -24.40 -20.79 11.32
N VAL A 258 -23.25 -20.91 12.01
CA VAL A 258 -22.11 -20.00 11.87
C VAL A 258 -20.93 -20.78 11.32
N TYR A 259 -20.35 -20.29 10.22
CA TYR A 259 -19.29 -20.99 9.50
C TYR A 259 -18.08 -20.07 9.29
N GLY A 260 -16.89 -20.65 9.46
CA GLY A 260 -15.63 -20.01 9.10
C GLY A 260 -15.04 -20.69 7.87
N CYS A 261 -14.47 -19.91 6.96
CA CYS A 261 -13.74 -20.42 5.81
C CYS A 261 -12.44 -19.63 5.66
N VAL A 262 -11.31 -20.33 5.59
CA VAL A 262 -10.01 -19.68 5.34
C VAL A 262 -9.66 -19.90 3.88
N THR A 263 -9.36 -18.80 3.19
CA THR A 263 -9.00 -18.80 1.78
C THR A 263 -7.55 -18.39 1.59
N THR A 264 -6.91 -19.02 0.62
CA THR A 264 -5.53 -18.74 0.23
C THR A 264 -5.48 -18.28 -1.23
N SER A 265 -4.29 -17.94 -1.73
CA SER A 265 -4.11 -17.60 -3.14
C SER A 265 -4.66 -18.65 -4.11
N GLN A 266 -4.68 -19.94 -3.73
CA GLN A 266 -5.23 -21.01 -4.55
C GLN A 266 -6.76 -20.88 -4.75
N ASP A 267 -7.45 -20.28 -3.80
CA ASP A 267 -8.90 -20.09 -3.83
C ASP A 267 -9.29 -18.76 -4.49
N MET A 268 -8.33 -17.84 -4.60
CA MET A 268 -8.54 -16.46 -5.04
C MET A 268 -8.30 -16.28 -6.55
N VAL A 269 -7.42 -17.08 -7.13
CA VAL A 269 -7.01 -16.96 -8.53
C VAL A 269 -6.89 -18.31 -9.22
N GLU A 270 -6.99 -18.28 -10.54
CA GLU A 270 -6.78 -19.46 -11.40
C GLU A 270 -5.82 -19.14 -12.52
N HIS A 271 -5.04 -20.14 -12.92
CA HIS A 271 -4.16 -20.00 -14.07
C HIS A 271 -5.00 -19.81 -15.35
N SER A 272 -4.61 -18.86 -16.20
CA SER A 272 -5.36 -18.48 -17.42
C SER A 272 -5.46 -19.61 -18.44
N ASN A 273 -4.48 -20.52 -18.44
CA ASN A 273 -4.55 -21.81 -19.12
C ASN A 273 -5.22 -22.86 -18.21
N PRO A 274 -6.43 -23.34 -18.53
CA PRO A 274 -7.19 -24.29 -17.70
C PRO A 274 -6.50 -25.64 -17.48
N SER A 275 -5.54 -26.02 -18.32
CA SER A 275 -4.82 -27.29 -18.15
C SER A 275 -3.71 -27.24 -17.10
N LYS A 276 -3.35 -26.05 -16.59
CA LYS A 276 -2.35 -25.89 -15.54
C LYS A 276 -3.03 -25.69 -14.18
N PRO A 277 -2.69 -26.49 -13.16
CA PRO A 277 -3.18 -26.26 -11.80
C PRO A 277 -2.54 -25.00 -11.20
N PHE A 278 -3.16 -24.46 -10.14
CA PHE A 278 -2.55 -23.39 -9.36
C PHE A 278 -1.18 -23.82 -8.83
N ASN A 279 -0.17 -22.96 -9.02
CA ASN A 279 1.15 -23.12 -8.40
C ASN A 279 1.53 -21.81 -7.72
N LYS A 280 1.79 -21.88 -6.41
CA LYS A 280 2.10 -20.68 -5.61
C LYS A 280 3.36 -19.97 -6.10
N ALA A 281 4.45 -20.68 -6.37
CA ALA A 281 5.69 -20.04 -6.80
C ALA A 281 5.52 -19.34 -8.16
N ASP A 282 4.83 -20.01 -9.09
CA ASP A 282 4.51 -19.48 -10.41
C ASP A 282 3.57 -18.26 -10.34
N TYR A 283 2.51 -18.30 -9.52
CA TYR A 283 1.62 -17.16 -9.31
C TYR A 283 2.34 -15.92 -8.79
N TYR A 284 3.25 -16.08 -7.82
CA TYR A 284 4.00 -14.95 -7.26
C TYR A 284 5.07 -14.42 -8.22
N ALA A 285 5.58 -15.25 -9.15
CA ALA A 285 6.52 -14.83 -10.19
C ALA A 285 5.81 -14.20 -11.41
N HIS A 286 4.66 -14.76 -11.81
CA HIS A 286 3.93 -14.44 -13.04
C HIS A 286 2.43 -14.21 -12.78
N PRO A 287 2.04 -13.25 -11.93
CA PRO A 287 0.63 -13.04 -11.57
C PRO A 287 -0.27 -12.65 -12.75
N GLU A 288 0.29 -12.08 -13.81
CA GLU A 288 -0.39 -11.78 -15.08
C GLU A 288 -0.92 -13.01 -15.81
N GLN A 289 -0.38 -14.20 -15.50
CA GLN A 289 -0.87 -15.45 -16.06
C GLN A 289 -2.09 -15.97 -15.30
N TYR A 290 -2.52 -15.29 -14.24
CA TYR A 290 -3.63 -15.71 -13.40
C TYR A 290 -4.81 -14.72 -13.49
N LYS A 291 -6.03 -15.26 -13.44
CA LYS A 291 -7.28 -14.51 -13.42
C LYS A 291 -7.91 -14.56 -12.04
N PRO A 292 -8.60 -13.49 -11.59
CA PRO A 292 -9.33 -13.52 -10.34
C PRO A 292 -10.46 -14.54 -10.41
N ALA A 293 -10.58 -15.38 -9.39
CA ALA A 293 -11.62 -16.40 -9.25
C ALA A 293 -12.45 -16.24 -7.97
N PHE A 294 -11.98 -15.41 -7.03
CA PHE A 294 -12.63 -15.21 -5.72
C PHE A 294 -14.10 -14.77 -5.83
N HIS A 295 -14.39 -13.82 -6.73
CA HIS A 295 -15.73 -13.32 -7.00
C HIS A 295 -16.70 -14.37 -7.54
N GLU A 296 -16.22 -15.48 -8.10
CA GLU A 296 -17.06 -16.56 -8.63
C GLU A 296 -17.15 -17.74 -7.64
N LYS A 297 -16.03 -18.07 -6.99
CA LYS A 297 -15.91 -19.28 -6.18
C LYS A 297 -16.23 -19.10 -4.70
N ILE A 298 -16.02 -17.90 -4.17
CA ILE A 298 -16.05 -17.64 -2.73
C ILE A 298 -17.05 -16.56 -2.36
N ALA A 299 -16.89 -15.36 -2.93
CA ALA A 299 -17.69 -14.19 -2.58
C ALA A 299 -19.22 -14.41 -2.68
N PRO A 300 -19.77 -15.17 -3.65
CA PRO A 300 -21.23 -15.42 -3.73
C PRO A 300 -21.82 -16.11 -2.51
N TYR A 301 -20.98 -16.71 -1.65
CA TYR A 301 -21.41 -17.49 -0.49
C TYR A 301 -20.98 -16.86 0.84
N ALA A 302 -20.24 -15.75 0.81
CA ALA A 302 -19.74 -15.09 1.99
C ALA A 302 -20.81 -14.14 2.55
N SER A 303 -21.12 -14.23 3.84
CA SER A 303 -21.87 -13.18 4.54
C SER A 303 -20.94 -12.05 4.98
N VAL A 304 -19.72 -12.42 5.37
CA VAL A 304 -18.68 -11.48 5.81
C VAL A 304 -17.35 -11.87 5.19
N ILE A 305 -16.65 -10.89 4.61
CA ILE A 305 -15.26 -11.05 4.18
C ILE A 305 -14.37 -10.31 5.17
N VAL A 306 -13.46 -11.04 5.80
CA VAL A 306 -12.43 -10.52 6.70
C VAL A 306 -11.10 -10.52 5.94
N ASN A 307 -10.75 -9.36 5.39
CA ASN A 307 -9.57 -9.20 4.58
C ASN A 307 -8.31 -9.07 5.45
N CYS A 308 -7.45 -10.08 5.41
CA CYS A 308 -6.22 -10.14 6.20
C CYS A 308 -4.99 -10.45 5.33
N MET A 309 -5.17 -10.50 4.00
CA MET A 309 -4.11 -10.83 3.07
C MET A 309 -3.29 -9.62 2.67
N TYR A 310 -2.03 -9.85 2.36
CA TYR A 310 -1.26 -8.85 1.66
C TYR A 310 -1.69 -8.78 0.19
N TRP A 311 -1.71 -7.58 -0.40
CA TRP A 311 -2.00 -7.36 -1.81
C TRP A 311 -1.18 -6.22 -2.41
N GLU A 312 -0.95 -6.30 -3.72
CA GLU A 312 -0.35 -5.24 -4.53
C GLU A 312 -0.90 -5.25 -5.95
N ARG A 313 -0.72 -4.11 -6.62
CA ARG A 313 -1.32 -3.80 -7.92
C ARG A 313 -1.09 -4.84 -9.02
N ARG A 314 0.05 -5.55 -9.01
CA ARG A 314 0.34 -6.58 -10.03
C ARG A 314 -0.49 -7.85 -9.84
N PHE A 315 -1.01 -8.10 -8.64
CA PHE A 315 -1.88 -9.22 -8.38
C PHE A 315 -3.33 -8.87 -8.74
N PRO A 316 -4.11 -9.84 -9.23
CA PRO A 316 -5.55 -9.67 -9.35
C PRO A 316 -6.16 -9.19 -8.04
N ARG A 317 -7.12 -8.26 -8.13
CA ARG A 317 -7.92 -7.82 -6.97
C ARG A 317 -8.78 -8.98 -6.47
N LEU A 318 -9.08 -8.96 -5.17
CA LEU A 318 -10.00 -9.90 -4.55
C LEU A 318 -11.44 -9.63 -5.04
N LEU A 319 -11.85 -8.37 -5.02
CA LEU A 319 -13.13 -7.90 -5.54
C LEU A 319 -12.96 -6.51 -6.18
N THR A 320 -13.45 -6.38 -7.42
CA THR A 320 -13.61 -5.09 -8.12
C THR A 320 -14.97 -4.48 -7.81
N THR A 321 -15.11 -3.17 -8.03
CA THR A 321 -16.39 -2.45 -7.90
C THR A 321 -17.46 -3.09 -8.77
N LYS A 322 -17.12 -3.45 -10.02
CA LYS A 322 -18.05 -4.13 -10.92
C LYS A 322 -18.45 -5.52 -10.40
N GLN A 323 -17.51 -6.30 -9.88
CA GLN A 323 -17.81 -7.64 -9.37
C GLN A 323 -18.75 -7.60 -8.16
N ILE A 324 -18.59 -6.65 -7.24
CA ILE A 324 -19.53 -6.53 -6.12
C ILE A 324 -20.92 -6.07 -6.57
N GLN A 325 -21.00 -5.20 -7.58
CA GLN A 325 -22.27 -4.81 -8.21
C GLN A 325 -22.99 -6.02 -8.82
N ASP A 326 -22.26 -6.82 -9.60
CA ASP A 326 -22.80 -8.04 -10.22
C ASP A 326 -23.22 -9.07 -9.14
N LEU A 327 -22.43 -9.24 -8.09
CA LEU A 327 -22.74 -10.13 -6.96
C LEU A 327 -24.03 -9.72 -6.25
N MET A 328 -24.15 -8.44 -5.87
CA MET A 328 -25.34 -7.95 -5.18
C MET A 328 -26.59 -8.01 -6.06
N GLY A 329 -26.46 -7.70 -7.35
CA GLY A 329 -27.54 -7.84 -8.32
C GLY A 329 -28.05 -9.29 -8.48
N ASN A 330 -27.20 -10.28 -8.16
CA ASN A 330 -27.53 -11.71 -8.20
C ASN A 330 -27.95 -12.29 -6.83
N GLY A 331 -28.18 -11.44 -5.82
CA GLY A 331 -28.64 -11.87 -4.50
C GLY A 331 -27.55 -12.47 -3.60
N CYS A 332 -26.31 -12.00 -3.73
CA CYS A 332 -25.21 -12.35 -2.82
C CYS A 332 -25.58 -12.05 -1.35
N PRO A 333 -25.31 -12.95 -0.39
CA PRO A 333 -25.64 -12.77 1.02
C PRO A 333 -24.66 -11.87 1.78
N LEU A 334 -23.70 -11.24 1.08
CA LEU A 334 -22.66 -10.43 1.67
C LEU A 334 -23.27 -9.19 2.34
N VAL A 335 -23.08 -9.09 3.65
CA VAL A 335 -23.50 -7.95 4.46
C VAL A 335 -22.31 -7.11 4.91
N GLY A 336 -21.10 -7.68 4.94
CA GLY A 336 -19.97 -7.04 5.61
C GLY A 336 -18.58 -7.27 5.01
N ILE A 337 -17.77 -6.21 4.98
CA ILE A 337 -16.32 -6.23 4.70
C ILE A 337 -15.55 -5.70 5.92
N CYS A 338 -14.77 -6.55 6.56
CA CYS A 338 -13.77 -6.16 7.54
C CYS A 338 -12.41 -6.11 6.85
N ASP A 339 -12.00 -4.94 6.36
CA ASP A 339 -10.72 -4.76 5.70
C ASP A 339 -9.61 -4.35 6.68
N ILE A 340 -8.92 -5.34 7.24
CA ILE A 340 -7.87 -5.12 8.24
C ILE A 340 -6.54 -4.71 7.57
N THR A 341 -6.40 -4.91 6.26
CA THR A 341 -5.22 -4.48 5.50
C THR A 341 -5.23 -2.97 5.32
N CYS A 342 -6.43 -2.38 5.21
CA CYS A 342 -6.68 -0.95 5.07
C CYS A 342 -5.96 -0.34 3.84
N ASP A 343 -5.93 -1.09 2.73
CA ASP A 343 -5.37 -0.62 1.47
C ASP A 343 -6.45 0.12 0.67
N VAL A 344 -6.44 1.46 0.74
CA VAL A 344 -7.40 2.30 0.00
C VAL A 344 -7.31 2.05 -1.50
N GLY A 345 -8.44 1.64 -2.10
CA GLY A 345 -8.53 1.23 -3.50
C GLY A 345 -7.65 0.03 -3.82
N GLY A 346 -7.41 -0.85 -2.85
CA GLY A 346 -6.48 -1.97 -2.88
C GLY A 346 -7.11 -3.32 -3.30
N SER A 347 -6.87 -4.39 -2.54
CA SER A 347 -7.40 -5.73 -2.88
C SER A 347 -8.93 -5.75 -3.04
N ILE A 348 -9.64 -4.91 -2.29
CA ILE A 348 -11.07 -4.67 -2.43
C ILE A 348 -11.25 -3.24 -2.97
N GLU A 349 -11.57 -3.13 -4.26
CA GLU A 349 -11.48 -1.86 -5.01
C GLU A 349 -12.36 -0.75 -4.46
N PHE A 350 -13.56 -1.09 -4.01
CA PHE A 350 -14.55 -0.14 -3.51
C PHE A 350 -14.28 0.32 -2.07
N ILE A 351 -13.26 -0.19 -1.39
CA ILE A 351 -12.80 0.42 -0.12
C ILE A 351 -11.94 1.62 -0.47
N ASN A 352 -12.59 2.76 -0.75
CA ASN A 352 -11.93 3.98 -1.25
C ASN A 352 -11.49 4.96 -0.15
N GLN A 353 -11.72 4.61 1.11
CA GLN A 353 -11.46 5.48 2.25
C GLN A 353 -11.07 4.66 3.48
N THR A 354 -10.39 5.31 4.43
CA THR A 354 -10.11 4.74 5.74
C THR A 354 -11.21 5.13 6.74
N THR A 355 -11.32 4.34 7.81
CA THR A 355 -12.17 4.61 8.97
C THR A 355 -11.31 4.86 10.20
N SER A 356 -11.89 5.45 11.23
CA SER A 356 -11.19 5.72 12.49
C SER A 356 -11.76 4.86 13.62
N ILE A 357 -11.02 4.68 14.71
CA ILE A 357 -11.53 3.99 15.90
C ILE A 357 -12.81 4.66 16.45
N ASP A 358 -12.93 5.98 16.29
CA ASP A 358 -14.11 6.75 16.72
C ASP A 358 -15.34 6.52 15.82
N SER A 359 -15.11 6.29 14.53
CA SER A 359 -16.14 6.02 13.52
C SER A 359 -15.66 4.87 12.62
N PRO A 360 -15.74 3.62 13.10
CA PRO A 360 -15.05 2.48 12.49
C PRO A 360 -15.78 1.88 11.28
N PHE A 361 -16.96 2.39 10.94
CA PHE A 361 -17.78 1.85 9.87
C PHE A 361 -18.25 2.91 8.89
N PHE A 362 -18.41 2.50 7.63
CA PHE A 362 -19.21 3.18 6.62
C PHE A 362 -20.03 2.12 5.87
N ARG A 363 -21.12 2.52 5.21
CA ARG A 363 -21.92 1.68 4.34
C ARG A 363 -21.58 1.99 2.88
N TYR A 364 -21.27 0.96 2.11
CA TYR A 364 -21.12 1.04 0.66
C TYR A 364 -22.38 0.49 -0.02
N GLU A 365 -22.96 1.24 -0.95
CA GLU A 365 -24.14 0.84 -1.72
C GLU A 365 -23.76 0.55 -3.18
N PRO A 366 -23.69 -0.74 -3.59
CA PRO A 366 -23.20 -1.08 -4.93
C PRO A 366 -24.09 -0.59 -6.07
N SER A 367 -25.41 -0.51 -5.86
CA SER A 367 -26.41 -0.19 -6.91
C SER A 367 -26.15 1.16 -7.61
N ASN A 368 -25.61 2.13 -6.87
CA ASN A 368 -25.36 3.50 -7.30
C ASN A 368 -23.91 3.97 -7.05
N ASP A 369 -23.04 3.07 -6.59
CA ASP A 369 -21.64 3.34 -6.24
C ASP A 369 -21.48 4.49 -5.22
N SER A 370 -22.28 4.46 -4.15
CA SER A 370 -22.31 5.52 -3.13
C SER A 370 -21.86 5.06 -1.73
N TYR A 371 -21.45 6.03 -0.92
CA TYR A 371 -20.83 5.83 0.40
C TYR A 371 -21.58 6.64 1.45
N HIS A 372 -21.92 6.00 2.56
CA HIS A 372 -22.71 6.58 3.64
C HIS A 372 -22.03 6.31 4.98
N TYR A 373 -22.21 7.21 5.95
CA TYR A 373 -21.59 7.11 7.27
C TYR A 373 -22.56 6.60 8.35
N ASP A 374 -23.84 6.48 8.01
CA ASP A 374 -24.80 5.70 8.75
C ASP A 374 -24.75 4.21 8.34
N LEU A 375 -25.42 3.37 9.13
CA LEU A 375 -25.62 1.96 8.85
C LEU A 375 -27.08 1.66 8.49
N GLU A 376 -27.84 2.65 8.03
CA GLU A 376 -29.25 2.54 7.70
C GLU A 376 -29.43 2.35 6.19
N GLY A 377 -30.31 1.44 5.77
CA GLY A 377 -30.57 1.15 4.36
C GLY A 377 -29.71 0.03 3.77
N GLU A 378 -29.82 -0.17 2.46
CA GLU A 378 -29.23 -1.31 1.75
C GLU A 378 -27.72 -1.14 1.49
N GLY A 379 -27.01 -2.25 1.32
CA GLY A 379 -25.60 -2.26 0.95
C GLY A 379 -24.77 -3.16 1.84
N VAL A 380 -23.50 -2.79 2.01
CA VAL A 380 -22.49 -3.58 2.71
C VAL A 380 -21.81 -2.71 3.76
N VAL A 381 -21.81 -3.13 5.02
CA VAL A 381 -21.04 -2.46 6.07
C VAL A 381 -19.55 -2.74 5.90
N CYS A 382 -18.75 -1.68 5.87
CA CYS A 382 -17.32 -1.73 5.63
C CYS A 382 -16.56 -1.15 6.82
N SER A 383 -15.44 -1.77 7.17
CA SER A 383 -14.48 -1.31 8.19
C SER A 383 -13.08 -1.32 7.57
N ALA A 384 -12.32 -0.24 7.75
CA ALA A 384 -10.95 -0.10 7.23
C ALA A 384 -10.13 0.79 8.18
N VAL A 385 -9.83 0.29 9.38
CA VAL A 385 -9.07 1.04 10.41
C VAL A 385 -7.59 0.67 10.30
N ASP A 386 -6.72 1.67 10.16
CA ASP A 386 -5.28 1.51 9.89
C ASP A 386 -4.43 1.33 11.16
N ILE A 387 -4.99 1.60 12.34
CA ILE A 387 -4.29 1.60 13.64
C ILE A 387 -4.90 0.65 14.67
N LEU A 388 -5.58 -0.42 14.23
CA LEU A 388 -6.24 -1.42 15.09
C LEU A 388 -5.41 -1.94 16.28
N PRO A 389 -4.08 -2.19 16.17
CA PRO A 389 -3.30 -2.62 17.32
C PRO A 389 -3.29 -1.66 18.52
N THR A 390 -3.63 -0.38 18.32
CA THR A 390 -3.69 0.61 19.39
C THR A 390 -4.84 0.38 20.38
N GLU A 391 -5.86 -0.39 19.99
CA GLU A 391 -7.00 -0.72 20.85
C GLU A 391 -6.63 -1.69 21.97
N PHE A 392 -5.61 -2.54 21.75
CA PHE A 392 -5.00 -3.41 22.76
C PHE A 392 -3.59 -2.94 23.13
N ALA A 393 -3.44 -1.65 23.43
CA ALA A 393 -2.12 -1.04 23.63
C ALA A 393 -1.25 -1.75 24.69
N LYS A 394 -1.85 -2.28 25.76
CA LYS A 394 -1.13 -2.96 26.85
C LYS A 394 -0.46 -4.24 26.34
N GLU A 395 -1.24 -5.14 25.75
CA GLU A 395 -0.75 -6.41 25.24
C GLU A 395 0.11 -6.23 23.99
N ALA A 396 -0.21 -5.26 23.13
CA ALA A 396 0.60 -4.92 21.98
C ALA A 396 2.00 -4.41 22.39
N SER A 397 2.07 -3.54 23.41
CA SER A 397 3.35 -3.06 23.96
C SER A 397 4.14 -4.19 24.62
N GLN A 398 3.46 -5.09 25.34
CA GLN A 398 4.11 -6.23 25.95
C GLN A 398 4.75 -7.14 24.89
N HIS A 399 3.98 -7.55 23.88
CA HIS A 399 4.47 -8.40 22.79
C HIS A 399 5.63 -7.75 22.03
N PHE A 400 5.50 -6.46 21.72
CA PHE A 400 6.53 -5.72 21.00
C PHE A 400 7.82 -5.62 21.81
N GLY A 401 7.71 -5.27 23.09
CA GLY A 401 8.85 -5.17 24.00
C GLY A 401 9.51 -6.51 24.30
N ASP A 402 8.76 -7.62 24.29
CA ASP A 402 9.32 -8.97 24.52
C ASP A 402 10.38 -9.24 23.46
N ILE A 403 10.14 -8.80 22.22
CA ILE A 403 11.07 -8.93 21.10
C ILE A 403 12.14 -7.84 21.14
N LEU A 404 11.74 -6.55 21.26
CA LEU A 404 12.68 -5.42 21.18
C LEU A 404 13.73 -5.43 22.31
N SER A 405 13.36 -5.92 23.49
CA SER A 405 14.27 -5.97 24.64
C SER A 405 15.54 -6.81 24.37
N HIS A 406 15.47 -7.80 23.48
CA HIS A 406 16.63 -8.59 23.06
C HIS A 406 17.66 -7.78 22.26
N PHE A 407 17.24 -6.71 21.57
CA PHE A 407 18.10 -5.88 20.72
C PHE A 407 18.48 -4.56 21.37
N THR A 408 17.72 -4.12 22.38
CA THR A 408 17.87 -2.82 23.03
C THR A 408 19.28 -2.63 23.58
N GLY A 409 19.86 -3.68 24.17
CA GLY A 409 21.22 -3.66 24.69
C GLY A 409 22.27 -3.31 23.64
N SER A 410 22.29 -4.06 22.54
CA SER A 410 23.20 -3.84 21.42
C SER A 410 23.03 -2.44 20.83
N LEU A 411 21.78 -1.98 20.65
CA LEU A 411 21.48 -0.62 20.16
C LEU A 411 21.87 0.49 21.15
N ALA A 412 21.90 0.21 22.46
CA ALA A 412 22.27 1.20 23.47
C ALA A 412 23.79 1.31 23.67
N SER A 413 24.52 0.22 23.41
CA SER A 413 25.95 0.12 23.69
C SER A 413 26.86 0.21 22.46
N PHE A 414 26.33 0.14 21.23
CA PHE A 414 27.16 0.18 20.03
C PHE A 414 27.93 1.50 19.91
N ARG A 415 29.20 1.41 19.52
CA ARG A 415 30.04 2.57 19.20
C ARG A 415 30.26 2.69 17.70
N ASN A 416 30.35 1.54 17.04
CA ASN A 416 30.51 1.41 15.60
C ASN A 416 29.42 0.48 15.07
N LEU A 417 28.93 0.75 13.86
CA LEU A 417 27.97 -0.15 13.21
C LEU A 417 28.53 -1.57 13.08
N GLU A 418 29.84 -1.72 12.93
CA GLU A 418 30.48 -3.03 12.79
C GLU A 418 30.27 -3.99 13.96
N GLU A 419 29.98 -3.46 15.15
CA GLU A 419 29.71 -4.22 16.37
C GLU A 419 28.29 -4.81 16.40
N LEU A 420 27.39 -4.32 15.54
CA LEU A 420 26.00 -4.75 15.53
C LEU A 420 25.82 -6.07 14.75
N PRO A 421 24.89 -6.95 15.17
CA PRO A 421 24.42 -8.06 14.34
C PRO A 421 23.92 -7.60 12.97
N SER A 422 24.03 -8.47 11.96
CA SER A 422 23.65 -8.19 10.56
C SER A 422 22.24 -7.61 10.40
N HIS A 423 21.26 -8.16 11.13
CA HIS A 423 19.87 -7.69 11.09
C HIS A 423 19.69 -6.27 11.66
N LEU A 424 20.49 -5.87 12.66
CA LEU A 424 20.47 -4.50 13.20
C LEU A 424 21.27 -3.53 12.33
N LYS A 425 22.40 -3.97 11.75
CA LYS A 425 23.15 -3.21 10.75
C LYS A 425 22.26 -2.84 9.57
N ARG A 426 21.55 -3.84 9.03
CA ARG A 426 20.60 -3.65 7.92
C ARG A 426 19.52 -2.65 8.26
N ALA A 427 19.00 -2.68 9.49
CA ALA A 427 17.96 -1.76 9.93
C ALA A 427 18.42 -0.30 10.06
N CYS A 428 19.73 -0.03 10.06
CA CYS A 428 20.28 1.32 10.18
C CYS A 428 20.21 2.08 8.85
N ILE A 429 19.25 3.00 8.72
CA ILE A 429 19.05 3.82 7.51
C ILE A 429 20.10 4.94 7.41
N ALA A 430 20.36 5.61 8.53
CA ALA A 430 21.27 6.75 8.61
C ALA A 430 22.20 6.62 9.82
N HIS A 431 23.42 7.12 9.69
CA HIS A 431 24.44 7.11 10.75
C HIS A 431 25.40 8.30 10.58
N TYR A 432 25.61 9.08 11.66
CA TYR A 432 26.51 10.25 11.70
C TYR A 432 26.33 11.26 10.56
N GLY A 433 25.09 11.48 10.12
CA GLY A 433 24.74 12.48 9.11
C GLY A 433 24.92 12.02 7.66
N GLY A 434 25.27 10.76 7.45
CA GLY A 434 25.20 10.07 6.17
C GLY A 434 24.12 8.99 6.17
N LEU A 435 23.65 8.65 4.98
CA LEU A 435 22.91 7.39 4.78
C LEU A 435 23.90 6.23 4.83
N THR A 436 23.46 5.07 5.33
CA THR A 436 24.28 3.87 5.21
C THR A 436 24.19 3.32 3.79
N GLN A 437 25.17 2.50 3.38
CA GLN A 437 25.35 2.06 2.00
C GLN A 437 24.08 1.48 1.35
N LEU A 438 23.27 0.75 2.13
CA LEU A 438 22.04 0.14 1.62
C LEU A 438 20.98 1.17 1.20
N TYR A 439 21.04 2.41 1.68
CA TYR A 439 20.02 3.43 1.46
C TYR A 439 20.46 4.59 0.57
N GLU A 440 21.60 4.47 -0.12
CA GLU A 440 22.14 5.51 -1.00
C GLU A 440 21.24 5.83 -2.21
N TYR A 441 20.30 4.94 -2.56
CA TYR A 441 19.25 5.23 -3.53
C TYR A 441 18.31 6.38 -3.13
N ILE A 442 18.11 6.66 -1.84
CA ILE A 442 17.13 7.66 -1.39
C ILE A 442 17.42 9.05 -1.99
N PRO A 443 18.63 9.64 -1.85
CA PRO A 443 18.94 10.93 -2.43
C PRO A 443 18.95 10.89 -3.96
N ARG A 444 19.34 9.76 -4.56
CA ARG A 444 19.28 9.51 -6.01
C ARG A 444 17.84 9.65 -6.53
N MET A 445 16.89 9.00 -5.87
CA MET A 445 15.46 9.06 -6.17
C MET A 445 14.83 10.42 -5.88
N ARG A 446 15.27 11.13 -4.84
CA ARG A 446 14.75 12.46 -4.52
C ARG A 446 15.26 13.56 -5.46
N LYS A 447 16.51 13.47 -5.91
CA LYS A 447 17.09 14.45 -6.85
C LYS A 447 16.41 14.40 -8.21
N SER A 448 15.91 13.23 -8.62
CA SER A 448 15.10 13.16 -9.83
C SER A 448 13.79 13.95 -9.70
N ASP A 449 13.08 13.87 -8.58
CA ASP A 449 11.78 14.55 -8.39
C ASP A 449 11.85 16.09 -8.40
N LEU A 450 13.01 16.68 -8.12
CA LEU A 450 13.20 18.14 -8.01
C LEU A 450 13.34 18.86 -9.37
N HIS A 451 13.40 18.13 -10.49
CA HIS A 451 13.35 18.74 -11.82
C HIS A 451 11.90 18.96 -12.26
N ASP A 452 11.42 20.19 -12.07
CA ASP A 452 10.17 20.69 -12.63
C ASP A 452 10.14 20.45 -14.16
N PRO A 453 9.09 19.82 -14.72
CA PRO A 453 8.98 19.57 -16.16
C PRO A 453 9.03 20.86 -17.00
N SER A 454 8.77 22.04 -16.41
CA SER A 454 8.91 23.33 -17.10
C SER A 454 10.36 23.77 -17.35
N ILE A 455 11.34 23.26 -16.58
CA ILE A 455 12.78 23.59 -16.72
C ILE A 455 13.47 22.67 -17.76
N VAL A 456 12.88 21.51 -18.06
CA VAL A 456 13.41 20.56 -19.05
C VAL A 456 13.39 21.16 -20.48
N LEU A 457 12.44 22.05 -20.78
CA LEU A 457 12.31 22.66 -22.11
C LEU A 457 13.37 23.73 -22.42
N SER A 458 14.05 24.29 -21.42
CA SER A 458 15.10 25.31 -21.63
C SER A 458 16.53 24.78 -21.51
N ASN A 459 16.75 23.64 -20.85
CA ASN A 459 18.07 23.08 -20.57
C ASN A 459 18.38 21.74 -21.26
N SER A 460 17.47 21.22 -22.09
CA SER A 460 17.66 19.96 -22.83
C SER A 460 18.80 19.98 -23.84
N SER A 461 19.28 21.16 -24.24
CA SER A 461 20.48 21.32 -25.09
C SER A 461 21.81 21.24 -24.33
N ALA A 462 21.81 21.18 -22.99
CA ALA A 462 23.04 21.21 -22.18
C ALA A 462 23.31 19.93 -21.37
N ASN A 463 22.39 18.95 -21.34
CA ASN A 463 22.44 17.82 -20.40
C ASN A 463 22.71 16.43 -21.03
N GLY A 464 23.22 16.35 -22.26
CA GLY A 464 23.69 15.08 -22.86
C GLY A 464 22.61 14.00 -23.13
N ARG A 465 21.33 14.23 -22.88
CA ARG A 465 20.29 13.20 -23.09
C ARG A 465 19.79 13.21 -24.54
N LYS A 466 20.36 12.37 -25.39
CA LYS A 466 19.93 12.24 -26.80
C LYS A 466 18.82 11.19 -26.98
N TYR A 467 18.81 10.15 -26.14
CA TYR A 467 17.82 9.08 -26.17
C TYR A 467 17.26 8.85 -24.77
N THR A 468 15.96 8.65 -24.65
CA THR A 468 15.27 8.32 -23.40
C THR A 468 14.30 7.17 -23.58
N VAL A 469 14.08 6.41 -22.50
CA VAL A 469 13.13 5.31 -22.42
C VAL A 469 12.53 5.26 -21.02
N LEU A 470 11.21 5.11 -20.93
CA LEU A 470 10.59 4.82 -19.64
C LEU A 470 10.80 3.34 -19.29
N VAL A 471 11.43 3.07 -18.15
CA VAL A 471 11.64 1.74 -17.58
C VAL A 471 10.78 1.59 -16.34
N SER A 472 9.83 0.66 -16.40
CA SER A 472 9.16 0.18 -15.20
C SER A 472 10.08 -0.78 -14.44
N LEU A 473 10.11 -0.67 -13.12
CA LEU A 473 10.73 -1.61 -12.19
C LEU A 473 9.67 -1.99 -11.17
N SER A 474 9.52 -3.28 -10.88
CA SER A 474 8.59 -3.78 -9.87
C SER A 474 9.27 -4.92 -9.17
N GLY A 475 9.34 -4.95 -7.84
CA GLY A 475 10.12 -5.95 -7.11
C GLY A 475 10.25 -5.60 -5.62
N HIS A 476 11.00 -6.38 -4.84
CA HIS A 476 11.40 -5.97 -3.48
C HIS A 476 12.50 -4.90 -3.59
N LEU A 477 12.20 -3.79 -4.29
CA LEU A 477 13.15 -2.76 -4.68
C LEU A 477 13.86 -2.18 -3.45
N PHE A 478 13.11 -1.98 -2.37
CA PHE A 478 13.63 -1.42 -1.13
C PHE A 478 13.96 -2.48 -0.08
N ASP A 479 13.12 -3.51 0.11
CA ASP A 479 13.34 -4.52 1.17
C ASP A 479 14.54 -5.44 0.86
N LYS A 480 14.82 -5.69 -0.43
CA LYS A 480 16.01 -6.42 -0.89
C LYS A 480 17.06 -5.50 -1.53
N PHE A 481 16.87 -4.19 -1.47
CA PHE A 481 17.81 -3.19 -2.02
C PHE A 481 18.10 -3.31 -3.52
N LEU A 482 17.23 -4.00 -4.28
CA LEU A 482 17.37 -4.17 -5.73
C LEU A 482 17.32 -2.84 -6.49
N ILE A 483 16.75 -1.80 -5.88
CA ILE A 483 16.78 -0.45 -6.46
C ILE A 483 18.21 0.05 -6.62
N ASN A 484 19.13 -0.25 -5.70
CA ASN A 484 20.53 0.16 -5.85
C ASN A 484 21.15 -0.53 -7.06
N GLU A 485 21.00 -1.86 -7.18
CA GLU A 485 21.53 -2.61 -8.32
C GLU A 485 20.99 -2.07 -9.66
N ALA A 486 19.70 -1.75 -9.72
CA ALA A 486 19.10 -1.17 -10.92
C ALA A 486 19.68 0.22 -11.24
N LEU A 487 19.79 1.11 -10.26
CA LEU A 487 20.34 2.44 -10.48
C LEU A 487 21.84 2.39 -10.83
N ASP A 488 22.59 1.47 -10.23
CA ASP A 488 24.03 1.27 -10.49
C ASP A 488 24.28 0.77 -11.91
N ILE A 489 23.43 -0.12 -12.43
CA ILE A 489 23.48 -0.55 -13.84
C ILE A 489 23.32 0.66 -14.78
N ILE A 490 22.39 1.57 -14.47
CA ILE A 490 22.14 2.76 -15.28
C ILE A 490 23.37 3.68 -15.26
N GLU A 491 23.85 4.06 -14.08
CA GLU A 491 24.94 5.02 -13.92
C GLU A 491 26.30 4.46 -14.40
N ALA A 492 26.61 3.19 -14.14
CA ALA A 492 27.87 2.57 -14.57
C ALA A 492 28.00 2.45 -16.10
N ALA A 493 26.87 2.40 -16.81
CA ALA A 493 26.83 2.42 -18.27
C ALA A 493 26.93 3.85 -18.85
N GLY A 494 27.02 4.90 -18.01
CA GLY A 494 26.98 6.30 -18.44
C GLY A 494 25.56 6.82 -18.71
N GLY A 495 24.54 6.10 -18.25
CA GLY A 495 23.14 6.53 -18.31
C GLY A 495 22.78 7.47 -17.17
N SER A 496 21.64 8.13 -17.33
CA SER A 496 21.00 8.95 -16.31
C SER A 496 19.56 8.51 -16.12
N PHE A 497 18.93 8.84 -14.99
CA PHE A 497 17.53 8.52 -14.77
C PHE A 497 16.76 9.68 -14.13
N HIS A 498 15.45 9.63 -14.24
CA HIS A 498 14.48 10.47 -13.56
C HIS A 498 13.31 9.61 -13.06
N LEU A 499 13.07 9.62 -11.75
CA LEU A 499 11.91 8.97 -11.15
C LEU A 499 10.62 9.67 -11.59
N VAL A 500 9.83 9.00 -12.43
CA VAL A 500 8.53 9.50 -12.90
C VAL A 500 7.45 9.16 -11.88
N LYS A 501 7.54 7.97 -11.28
CA LYS A 501 6.55 7.50 -10.31
C LYS A 501 7.17 6.46 -9.40
N CYS A 502 6.94 6.58 -8.10
CA CYS A 502 7.24 5.52 -7.15
C CYS A 502 5.99 5.20 -6.34
N GLN A 503 5.54 3.95 -6.39
CA GLN A 503 4.52 3.44 -5.48
C GLN A 503 5.18 2.42 -4.59
N VAL A 504 5.21 2.74 -3.31
CA VAL A 504 5.99 1.98 -2.38
C VAL A 504 5.12 1.03 -1.60
N GLY A 505 5.55 -0.23 -1.54
CA GLY A 505 4.86 -1.25 -0.76
C GLY A 505 4.79 -0.86 0.72
N GLN A 506 3.64 -0.99 1.37
CA GLN A 506 3.44 -0.47 2.74
C GLN A 506 3.98 -1.39 3.85
N ILE A 507 4.43 -2.61 3.52
CA ILE A 507 5.01 -3.58 4.47
C ILE A 507 6.23 -4.31 3.85
N THR A 508 7.02 -5.07 4.62
CA THR A 508 8.25 -5.75 4.14
C THR A 508 8.03 -6.84 3.09
N SER A 509 6.81 -7.40 3.02
CA SER A 509 6.45 -8.36 1.98
C SER A 509 5.94 -7.70 0.70
N ALA A 510 5.95 -6.35 0.65
CA ALA A 510 5.33 -5.62 -0.42
C ALA A 510 6.31 -5.21 -1.51
N LEU A 511 6.05 -5.59 -2.77
CA LEU A 511 6.88 -5.08 -3.84
C LEU A 511 6.60 -3.60 -4.03
N SER A 512 7.68 -2.93 -4.35
CA SER A 512 7.69 -1.54 -4.69
C SER A 512 7.73 -1.42 -6.20
N TYR A 513 7.06 -0.39 -6.68
CA TYR A 513 6.94 -0.08 -8.08
C TYR A 513 7.62 1.26 -8.34
N SER A 514 8.46 1.31 -9.35
CA SER A 514 9.20 2.51 -9.74
C SER A 514 9.19 2.63 -11.26
N GLU A 515 8.65 3.73 -11.79
CA GLU A 515 8.85 4.15 -13.18
C GLU A 515 10.04 5.10 -13.21
N LEU A 516 11.09 4.72 -13.93
CA LEU A 516 12.28 5.52 -14.17
C LEU A 516 12.33 5.91 -15.65
N GLU A 517 12.33 7.19 -15.97
CA GLU A 517 12.78 7.64 -17.28
C GLU A 517 14.30 7.53 -17.32
N VAL A 518 14.84 6.63 -18.12
CA VAL A 518 16.27 6.39 -18.29
C VAL A 518 16.73 7.05 -19.58
N GLY A 519 17.84 7.76 -19.56
CA GLY A 519 18.40 8.44 -20.73
C GLY A 519 19.90 8.26 -20.90
N ALA A 520 20.37 8.27 -22.15
CA ALA A 520 21.78 8.16 -22.52
C ALA A 520 22.12 9.03 -23.75
N GLU A 521 23.41 9.29 -23.96
CA GLU A 521 23.93 9.99 -25.15
C GLU A 521 23.84 9.16 -26.43
N ASP A 522 23.91 7.84 -26.30
CA ASP A 522 23.98 6.89 -27.39
C ASP A 522 22.90 5.79 -27.25
N LYS A 523 22.32 5.37 -28.40
CA LYS A 523 21.26 4.36 -28.42
C LYS A 523 21.75 2.98 -28.00
N ALA A 524 22.97 2.58 -28.40
CA ALA A 524 23.53 1.29 -28.00
C ALA A 524 23.83 1.24 -26.50
N VAL A 525 24.20 2.38 -25.89
CA VAL A 525 24.31 2.50 -24.42
C VAL A 525 22.94 2.33 -23.76
N LEU A 526 21.90 2.99 -24.28
CA LEU A 526 20.54 2.88 -23.76
C LEU A 526 20.00 1.44 -23.84
N ASP A 527 20.17 0.79 -24.99
CA ASP A 527 19.77 -0.60 -25.21
C ASP A 527 20.52 -1.54 -24.26
N LYS A 528 21.83 -1.34 -24.08
CA LYS A 528 22.65 -2.11 -23.12
C LYS A 528 22.17 -1.94 -21.68
N ILE A 529 21.74 -0.74 -21.28
CA ILE A 529 21.17 -0.49 -19.95
C ILE A 529 19.88 -1.29 -19.79
N VAL A 530 18.96 -1.19 -20.76
CA VAL A 530 17.68 -1.92 -20.75
C VAL A 530 17.91 -3.43 -20.70
N ASP A 531 18.84 -3.96 -21.49
CA ASP A 531 19.20 -5.38 -21.50
C ASP A 531 19.80 -5.82 -20.16
N SER A 532 20.64 -4.98 -19.55
CA SER A 532 21.26 -5.29 -18.25
C SER A 532 20.25 -5.26 -17.10
N LEU A 533 19.32 -4.30 -17.11
CA LEU A 533 18.18 -4.26 -16.18
C LEU A 533 17.25 -5.48 -16.38
N THR A 534 17.05 -5.89 -17.63
CA THR A 534 16.31 -7.11 -17.97
C THR A 534 17.07 -8.37 -17.55
N SER A 535 18.39 -8.36 -17.58
CA SER A 535 19.22 -9.45 -17.08
C SER A 535 19.17 -9.53 -15.55
N LEU A 536 19.20 -8.41 -14.83
CA LEU A 536 18.99 -8.35 -13.37
C LEU A 536 17.64 -8.96 -12.97
N ALA A 537 16.62 -8.73 -13.80
CA ALA A 537 15.32 -9.38 -13.65
C ALA A 537 15.34 -10.90 -13.85
N ASN A 538 16.27 -11.41 -14.66
CA ASN A 538 16.32 -12.82 -15.07
C ASN A 538 17.36 -13.64 -14.30
N SER A 539 18.48 -13.05 -13.87
CA SER A 539 19.58 -13.71 -13.13
C SER A 539 19.17 -14.08 -11.70
N SER A 540 18.22 -13.35 -11.14
CA SER A 540 17.62 -13.67 -9.85
C SER A 540 16.66 -14.88 -9.88
N ASN A 541 16.39 -15.43 -11.07
CA ASN A 541 15.68 -16.70 -11.26
C ASN A 541 16.60 -17.92 -11.40
N SER A 542 17.94 -17.78 -11.46
CA SER A 542 18.86 -18.86 -11.85
C SER A 542 19.82 -19.40 -10.77
N LEU A 543 19.77 -18.92 -9.51
CA LEU A 543 20.44 -19.62 -8.40
C LEU A 543 19.62 -20.83 -7.93
N GLY A 544 19.90 -21.99 -8.54
CA GLY A 544 19.35 -23.26 -8.15
C GLY A 544 19.98 -23.84 -6.86
N SER A 545 19.08 -24.35 -6.02
CA SER A 545 19.26 -25.35 -4.95
C SER A 545 19.64 -24.87 -3.54
N GLN A 546 18.65 -25.01 -2.65
CA GLN A 546 18.65 -24.84 -1.18
C GLN A 546 18.49 -23.41 -0.63
N ASP A 547 17.45 -22.68 -1.05
CA ASP A 547 16.64 -21.85 -0.13
C ASP A 547 15.37 -21.39 -0.86
N LYS A 548 14.20 -21.78 -0.34
CA LYS A 548 12.93 -21.85 -1.10
C LYS A 548 11.99 -20.63 -1.00
N GLU A 549 12.45 -19.47 -0.50
CA GLU A 549 11.56 -18.31 -0.26
C GLU A 549 11.97 -16.98 -0.94
N ASN A 550 12.98 -16.98 -1.82
CA ASN A 550 13.60 -15.74 -2.33
C ASN A 550 13.38 -15.44 -3.82
N ASN A 551 12.22 -15.72 -4.41
CA ASN A 551 11.94 -15.31 -5.79
C ASN A 551 11.86 -13.77 -5.91
N ILE A 552 12.73 -13.20 -6.74
CA ILE A 552 12.78 -11.79 -7.12
C ILE A 552 12.21 -11.71 -8.53
N SER A 553 11.22 -10.85 -8.76
CA SER A 553 10.75 -10.52 -10.11
C SER A 553 11.04 -9.05 -10.32
N LEU A 554 11.75 -8.69 -11.38
CA LEU A 554 11.86 -7.33 -11.90
C LEU A 554 11.25 -7.32 -13.32
N LYS A 555 10.47 -6.31 -13.69
CA LYS A 555 9.84 -6.25 -15.01
C LYS A 555 10.11 -4.91 -15.68
N VAL A 556 10.99 -4.93 -16.68
CA VAL A 556 11.31 -3.78 -17.53
C VAL A 556 10.26 -3.66 -18.64
N GLY A 557 9.49 -2.58 -18.62
CA GLY A 557 8.60 -2.20 -19.72
C GLY A 557 9.10 -0.91 -20.35
N VAL A 558 9.39 -0.94 -21.66
CA VAL A 558 9.84 0.20 -22.47
C VAL A 558 8.61 0.91 -23.04
N PHE A 559 8.37 2.16 -22.64
CA PHE A 559 7.36 3.03 -23.26
C PHE A 559 8.06 4.22 -23.92
N GLN A 560 7.90 4.32 -25.25
CA GLN A 560 8.25 5.45 -26.13
C GLN A 560 9.76 5.71 -26.35
N GLU A 561 10.26 5.46 -27.57
CA GLU A 561 11.53 6.05 -28.06
C GLU A 561 11.24 7.46 -28.57
N THR A 562 11.84 8.48 -27.96
CA THR A 562 11.80 9.85 -28.49
C THR A 562 13.10 10.12 -29.23
N ILE A 563 13.07 10.07 -30.57
CA ILE A 563 14.19 10.49 -31.41
C ILE A 563 14.03 11.99 -31.64
N MET A 564 14.99 12.79 -31.17
CA MET A 564 15.11 14.18 -31.62
C MET A 564 15.70 14.19 -33.04
N ASP A 565 14.84 14.03 -34.05
CA ASP A 565 15.19 14.28 -35.44
C ASP A 565 15.10 15.79 -35.75
N GLU A 566 16.09 16.28 -36.48
CA GLU A 566 16.15 17.65 -37.00
C GLU A 566 15.02 17.93 -38.02
N LYS A 567 14.53 19.18 -38.00
CA LYS A 567 13.42 19.80 -38.78
C LYS A 567 12.00 19.47 -38.31
N CYS A 568 11.41 20.42 -37.58
CA CYS A 568 10.02 20.39 -37.13
C CYS A 568 9.08 21.01 -38.19
N ASP A 569 8.31 20.17 -38.89
CA ASP A 569 7.14 20.62 -39.65
C ASP A 569 6.00 20.98 -38.69
N ALA A 570 5.36 22.14 -38.89
CA ALA A 570 4.26 22.61 -38.03
C ALA A 570 3.03 21.68 -38.10
N LYS A 571 2.62 21.15 -36.94
CA LYS A 571 1.48 20.23 -36.79
C LYS A 571 0.31 20.92 -36.10
N VAL A 572 -0.86 20.90 -36.73
CA VAL A 572 -2.09 21.54 -36.23
C VAL A 572 -3.16 20.49 -35.96
N LEU A 573 -3.68 20.44 -34.73
CA LEU A 573 -4.77 19.55 -34.33
C LEU A 573 -6.09 20.33 -34.23
N ILE A 574 -7.14 19.84 -34.90
CA ILE A 574 -8.49 20.38 -34.82
C ILE A 574 -9.42 19.34 -34.17
N LEU A 575 -10.11 19.74 -33.11
CA LEU A 575 -11.06 18.90 -32.38
C LEU A 575 -12.47 19.47 -32.51
N GLY A 576 -13.40 18.69 -33.08
CA GLY A 576 -14.81 19.10 -33.23
C GLY A 576 -15.67 18.09 -34.02
N ALA A 577 -16.99 18.20 -33.89
CA ALA A 577 -17.96 17.31 -34.55
C ALA A 577 -18.68 17.99 -35.74
N GLY A 578 -18.95 17.23 -36.81
CA GLY A 578 -19.89 17.62 -37.86
C GLY A 578 -19.54 18.86 -38.72
N ARG A 579 -20.59 19.63 -39.09
CA ARG A 579 -20.59 20.69 -40.12
C ARG A 579 -19.67 21.90 -39.83
N VAL A 580 -19.14 22.01 -38.61
CA VAL A 580 -18.32 23.16 -38.14
C VAL A 580 -16.82 22.94 -38.34
N CYS A 581 -16.37 21.67 -38.32
CA CYS A 581 -14.95 21.32 -38.54
C CYS A 581 -14.54 21.45 -40.02
N ARG A 582 -15.51 21.31 -40.93
CA ARG A 582 -15.31 21.23 -42.38
C ARG A 582 -14.77 22.52 -43.03
N PRO A 583 -15.24 23.75 -42.68
CA PRO A 583 -14.68 24.98 -43.23
C PRO A 583 -13.25 25.26 -42.74
N ALA A 584 -12.96 24.98 -41.46
CA ALA A 584 -11.64 25.19 -40.86
C ALA A 584 -10.57 24.26 -41.46
N ALA A 585 -10.89 22.97 -41.60
CA ALA A 585 -9.99 22.01 -42.25
C ALA A 585 -9.76 22.34 -43.74
N LYS A 586 -10.78 22.84 -44.45
CA LYS A 586 -10.63 23.30 -45.84
C LYS A 586 -9.78 24.57 -45.97
N LEU A 587 -9.94 25.53 -45.07
CA LEU A 587 -9.15 26.77 -45.07
C LEU A 587 -7.67 26.45 -44.87
N LEU A 588 -7.34 25.63 -43.87
CA LEU A 588 -5.97 25.21 -43.57
C LEU A 588 -5.36 24.34 -44.67
N GLY A 589 -6.16 23.45 -45.28
CA GLY A 589 -5.73 22.68 -46.45
C GLY A 589 -5.50 23.53 -47.71
N SER A 590 -6.20 24.66 -47.86
CA SER A 590 -6.04 25.57 -49.02
C SER A 590 -4.83 26.49 -48.93
N ILE A 591 -4.28 26.67 -47.72
CA ILE A 591 -3.08 27.49 -47.47
C ILE A 591 -1.82 26.82 -48.05
N GLY A 592 -1.79 25.49 -48.14
CA GLY A 592 -0.69 24.75 -48.77
C GLY A 592 -0.67 24.77 -50.31
N SER A 593 -1.69 25.34 -50.97
CA SER A 593 -1.85 25.27 -52.44
C SER A 593 -1.87 26.62 -53.16
N MET A 594 -1.57 27.74 -52.51
CA MET A 594 -1.55 29.07 -53.13
C MET A 594 -0.12 29.63 -53.27
N PRO A 595 0.23 30.30 -54.38
CA PRO A 595 1.55 30.91 -54.55
C PRO A 595 1.72 32.17 -53.67
N PRO A 596 2.96 32.58 -53.34
CA PRO A 596 3.28 33.36 -52.12
C PRO A 596 2.77 34.81 -52.03
N ASN A 597 2.11 35.36 -53.04
CA ASN A 597 1.92 36.81 -53.16
C ASN A 597 0.49 37.34 -52.88
N LYS A 598 -0.29 36.71 -52.00
CA LYS A 598 -1.62 37.24 -51.62
C LYS A 598 -1.95 37.27 -50.12
N TRP A 599 -0.95 37.25 -49.24
CA TRP A 599 -1.16 37.38 -47.79
C TRP A 599 -0.31 38.47 -47.11
N LEU A 600 0.16 39.46 -47.86
CA LEU A 600 0.79 40.64 -47.27
C LEU A 600 -0.28 41.71 -46.97
N LYS A 601 -0.84 41.67 -45.75
CA LYS A 601 -1.24 42.85 -44.93
C LYS A 601 -2.07 42.41 -43.72
N SER A 602 -1.39 41.93 -42.68
CA SER A 602 -1.49 42.49 -41.32
C SER A 602 -0.74 41.58 -40.34
N SER A 603 0.23 42.18 -39.67
CA SER A 603 0.79 41.78 -38.37
C SER A 603 2.01 40.84 -38.38
N ILE A 604 3.15 41.50 -38.16
CA ILE A 604 4.38 41.08 -37.49
C ILE A 604 5.42 40.33 -38.35
N THR A 605 6.45 41.12 -38.65
CA THR A 605 7.76 40.85 -39.25
C THR A 605 8.64 39.91 -38.42
N ALA A 606 9.17 38.86 -39.05
CA ALA A 606 10.61 38.52 -39.11
C ALA A 606 10.81 37.14 -39.77
N ASP A 607 11.36 37.18 -40.99
CA ASP A 607 12.19 36.19 -41.70
C ASP A 607 12.07 34.70 -41.33
N PHE A 608 11.27 33.96 -42.10
CA PHE A 608 11.52 32.54 -42.41
C PHE A 608 11.06 32.25 -43.84
N GLU A 609 11.97 32.38 -44.80
CA GLU A 609 11.85 31.71 -46.10
C GLU A 609 12.26 30.24 -45.92
N GLU A 610 11.30 29.35 -45.62
CA GLU A 610 11.44 27.92 -45.89
C GLU A 610 10.04 27.31 -46.07
N GLN A 611 9.88 26.46 -47.08
CA GLN A 611 8.63 25.80 -47.45
C GLN A 611 8.10 24.92 -46.31
N ASN A 612 7.19 25.44 -45.49
CA ASN A 612 6.54 24.64 -44.45
C ASN A 612 5.34 23.86 -45.02
N CYS A 613 5.47 22.53 -45.08
CA CYS A 613 4.34 21.63 -45.31
C CYS A 613 3.53 21.52 -44.01
N VAL A 614 2.36 22.15 -43.94
CA VAL A 614 1.50 22.08 -42.74
C VAL A 614 0.75 20.74 -42.71
N GLN A 615 0.98 19.94 -41.67
CA GLN A 615 0.25 18.70 -41.46
C GLN A 615 -0.95 18.94 -40.52
N VAL A 616 -2.16 18.84 -41.05
CA VAL A 616 -3.41 19.03 -40.29
C VAL A 616 -3.97 17.68 -39.84
N ILE A 617 -4.21 17.52 -38.55
CA ILE A 617 -4.84 16.34 -37.96
C ILE A 617 -6.24 16.72 -37.46
N VAL A 618 -7.27 15.97 -37.86
CA VAL A 618 -8.66 16.23 -37.46
C VAL A 618 -9.16 15.07 -36.60
N GLY A 619 -9.52 15.36 -35.35
CA GLY A 619 -10.15 14.39 -34.44
C GLY A 619 -11.67 14.61 -34.37
N SER A 620 -12.45 13.54 -34.60
CA SER A 620 -13.92 13.53 -34.46
C SER A 620 -14.34 12.50 -33.41
N LEU A 621 -15.34 12.85 -32.59
CA LEU A 621 -15.97 11.95 -31.61
C LEU A 621 -16.93 10.93 -32.24
N TYR A 622 -17.28 11.07 -33.52
CA TYR A 622 -18.22 10.20 -34.24
C TYR A 622 -17.57 9.53 -35.46
N LEU A 623 -17.50 8.19 -35.43
CA LEU A 623 -16.81 7.34 -36.42
C LEU A 623 -17.33 7.55 -37.86
N LYS A 624 -18.65 7.67 -38.03
CA LYS A 624 -19.31 7.87 -39.34
C LYS A 624 -18.93 9.18 -40.04
N ASP A 625 -18.53 10.20 -39.27
CA ASP A 625 -18.11 11.49 -39.83
C ASP A 625 -16.64 11.48 -40.24
N ALA A 626 -15.82 10.64 -39.60
CA ALA A 626 -14.39 10.54 -39.88
C ALA A 626 -14.09 9.71 -41.15
N GLU A 627 -14.89 8.67 -41.42
CA GLU A 627 -14.72 7.78 -42.58
C GLU A 627 -15.08 8.43 -43.93
N LYS A 628 -15.80 9.56 -43.92
CA LYS A 628 -16.28 10.23 -45.15
C LYS A 628 -15.20 11.03 -45.89
N TYR A 629 -13.99 11.15 -45.34
CA TYR A 629 -12.93 12.03 -45.86
C TYR A 629 -11.65 11.23 -46.15
N ARG A 630 -11.39 10.95 -47.43
CA ARG A 630 -10.35 10.03 -47.90
C ARG A 630 -8.93 10.62 -47.96
N LEU A 631 -8.60 11.60 -47.10
CA LEU A 631 -7.34 12.35 -47.19
C LEU A 631 -6.54 12.48 -45.88
N LEU A 632 -6.92 11.85 -44.77
CA LEU A 632 -6.24 12.04 -43.48
C LEU A 632 -6.22 10.76 -42.63
N LYS A 633 -5.14 10.55 -41.84
CA LYS A 633 -5.08 9.52 -40.80
C LYS A 633 -6.12 9.84 -39.72
N VAL A 634 -7.08 8.94 -39.52
CA VAL A 634 -8.15 9.05 -38.52
C VAL A 634 -7.77 8.24 -37.28
N PHE A 635 -7.92 8.82 -36.09
CA PHE A 635 -7.81 8.12 -34.80
C PHE A 635 -9.16 8.09 -34.08
N GLN A 636 -9.48 6.94 -33.48
CA GLN A 636 -10.66 6.74 -32.64
C GLN A 636 -10.32 7.08 -31.18
N MET A 637 -10.96 8.10 -30.59
CA MET A 637 -10.86 8.35 -29.15
C MET A 637 -11.94 7.55 -28.41
N GLN A 638 -11.58 6.38 -27.88
CA GLN A 638 -12.34 5.76 -26.79
C GLN A 638 -11.48 5.70 -25.54
N LYS A 639 -12.01 6.32 -24.46
CA LYS A 639 -11.56 6.35 -23.06
C LYS A 639 -10.06 6.59 -22.82
N GLN A 640 -9.78 7.77 -22.26
CA GLN A 640 -8.55 8.15 -21.53
C GLN A 640 -7.23 7.74 -22.22
N PHE A 641 -6.94 8.37 -23.36
CA PHE A 641 -5.56 8.50 -23.84
C PHE A 641 -5.09 9.93 -23.56
N SER A 642 -3.99 10.06 -22.80
CA SER A 642 -3.16 11.26 -22.84
C SER A 642 -2.39 11.23 -24.15
N LEU A 643 -2.88 11.94 -25.16
CA LEU A 643 -2.19 12.08 -26.44
C LEU A 643 -1.18 13.23 -26.32
N THR A 644 0.08 12.91 -26.07
CA THR A 644 1.18 13.88 -26.16
C THR A 644 1.63 13.97 -27.62
N LEU A 645 0.90 14.71 -28.44
CA LEU A 645 1.39 15.17 -29.75
C LEU A 645 2.12 16.50 -29.54
N GLN A 646 3.34 16.65 -30.07
CA GLN A 646 3.93 17.98 -30.26
C GLN A 646 3.08 18.74 -31.29
N ILE A 647 2.12 19.52 -30.78
CA ILE A 647 1.22 20.36 -31.57
C ILE A 647 1.73 21.79 -31.43
N THR A 648 2.01 22.44 -32.55
CA THR A 648 2.52 23.81 -32.55
C THR A 648 1.39 24.82 -32.24
N SER A 649 0.13 24.46 -32.49
CA SER A 649 -1.06 25.26 -32.15
C SER A 649 -2.35 24.43 -32.05
N LEU A 650 -3.17 24.67 -31.02
CA LEU A 650 -4.45 23.96 -30.76
C LEU A 650 -5.64 24.91 -30.98
N PHE A 651 -6.61 24.51 -31.81
CA PHE A 651 -7.86 25.25 -31.99
C PHE A 651 -9.06 24.40 -31.52
N LEU A 652 -9.74 24.87 -30.48
CA LEU A 652 -11.00 24.33 -29.98
C LEU A 652 -12.15 25.12 -30.63
N VAL A 653 -12.95 24.46 -31.46
CA VAL A 653 -14.12 25.09 -32.08
C VAL A 653 -15.38 24.42 -31.54
N ALA A 654 -16.00 25.07 -30.56
CA ALA A 654 -17.28 24.63 -30.01
C ALA A 654 -18.44 25.08 -30.92
N SER A 655 -19.37 24.18 -31.20
CA SER A 655 -20.69 24.54 -31.73
C SER A 655 -21.58 24.98 -30.58
N HIS A 656 -22.21 26.16 -30.68
CA HIS A 656 -23.48 26.39 -29.98
C HIS A 656 -24.61 25.62 -30.66
#